data_AF-A0A2W4VWT7-F1
#
_entry.id   AF-A0A2W4VWT7-F1
#
_cell.length_a   1.000
_cell.length_b   1.000
_cell.length_c   1.000
_cell.angle_alpha   90.00
_cell.angle_beta   90.00
_cell.angle_gamma   90.00
#
_symmetry.space_group_name_H-M   'P 1'
#
loop_
_entity.id
_entity.type
_entity.pdbx_description
1 polymer ?
#
loop_
_entity_poly.entity_id
_entity_poly.type
_entity_poly.pdbx_seq_one_letter_code
_entity_poly.pdbx_strand_id
1 'polypeptide(L)'
;MYFWISVNDQLTVFEHHCQIAPLDAPETDKGELNRRWGCVMQGLQAAYPELQKDEKNRVFLAVSNLVKCLPPAFEEIDFAMHMSMAHHCLPEAARRAREKTIDTIIEMYFGAASSRPATVQPQLSVLRAQITLLPDALLENHLSSHCGDLLMCTIMNPITGSCDARSTKDLRTITTVVSEMTQNSEERQSIFGGLYFIYCMSAPDQRRAVVEFVVDPKSRKALALTKRANQMLFNRFSTLVPVVKVKALMNILSEIAASTAEVSDTLFNDIVQAQIVQTESELERTENQKRSASFEAFRRGVPMGQRGLTTHESLLKLRVANNGLNARLAKQRTAQGQTKPATSGLPTGITDMAPVHAWSVARLVRWIEGPLADRSTHGRLNRSTVVAREKEASAQDARERLQAGMAADTSTPTLTEGDVDLAMNDGLGATAQFFHDDIHEMAPLAKALGAAPALLERCLELQAPLQQLCDKPAAFDEEKSRALLQDAEGRIAELRKGIKAAEASTQLARRFSTQLAMALKAEALVLGKRHGGVIACPLRPTDWAWVAQMFHRRWLPQVTRLLIDGQPIALQPDQAVALYVTGSSQSNFAFDVSVHLWQRRAGCTSPPSELMDNCPPMNEADWFDTYIPCAVLHVPLAAN
;
A
#
# COMPACT_ATOMS: atom_id res chain seq x y z
N MET A 1 -17.66 -2.67 -10.16
CA MET A 1 -18.84 -1.85 -10.44
C MET A 1 -18.54 -0.76 -11.44
N TYR A 2 -19.34 -0.65 -12.49
CA TYR A 2 -19.69 0.72 -12.88
C TYR A 2 -20.42 1.31 -11.69
N PHE A 3 -19.92 2.45 -11.23
CA PHE A 3 -20.46 3.16 -10.10
C PHE A 3 -21.11 4.42 -10.66
N TRP A 4 -22.22 4.83 -10.08
CA TRP A 4 -22.71 6.18 -10.32
C TRP A 4 -22.28 7.05 -9.15
N ILE A 5 -22.05 8.31 -9.48
CA ILE A 5 -21.72 9.33 -8.51
C ILE A 5 -22.96 10.18 -8.32
N SER A 6 -23.31 10.44 -7.06
CA SER A 6 -24.18 11.56 -6.73
C SER A 6 -23.39 12.58 -5.94
N VAL A 7 -23.61 13.85 -6.22
CA VAL A 7 -23.01 14.96 -5.49
C VAL A 7 -24.12 15.70 -4.75
N ASN A 8 -23.97 15.85 -3.43
CA ASN A 8 -24.91 16.66 -2.64
C ASN A 8 -24.64 18.16 -2.84
N ASP A 9 -25.48 19.00 -2.24
CA ASP A 9 -25.35 20.47 -2.30
C ASP A 9 -24.04 20.99 -1.68
N GLN A 10 -23.37 20.17 -0.86
CA GLN A 10 -22.06 20.46 -0.26
C GLN A 10 -20.88 19.93 -1.09
N LEU A 11 -21.11 19.49 -2.33
CA LEU A 11 -20.09 18.92 -3.22
C LEU A 11 -19.44 17.63 -2.70
N THR A 12 -20.07 16.94 -1.75
CA THR A 12 -19.62 15.62 -1.27
C THR A 12 -19.95 14.57 -2.32
N VAL A 13 -18.94 13.84 -2.76
CA VAL A 13 -19.04 12.75 -3.73
C VAL A 13 -19.49 11.48 -3.01
N PHE A 14 -20.69 10.99 -3.33
CA PHE A 14 -21.13 9.67 -2.91
C PHE A 14 -20.95 8.71 -4.07
N GLU A 15 -20.20 7.63 -3.81
CA GLU A 15 -20.04 6.55 -4.75
C GLU A 15 -21.00 5.44 -4.43
N HIS A 16 -21.69 4.97 -5.45
CA HIS A 16 -22.63 3.89 -5.27
C HIS A 16 -22.30 2.72 -6.18
N HIS A 17 -22.45 1.53 -5.64
CA HIS A 17 -21.93 0.32 -6.23
C HIS A 17 -23.09 -0.58 -6.66
N CYS A 18 -23.12 -0.97 -7.93
CA CYS A 18 -23.97 -2.06 -8.41
C CYS A 18 -23.69 -3.34 -7.60
N GLN A 19 -24.62 -3.72 -6.72
CA GLN A 19 -24.46 -4.87 -5.85
C GLN A 19 -24.64 -6.16 -6.66
N ILE A 20 -23.66 -7.04 -6.64
CA ILE A 20 -23.75 -8.37 -7.26
C ILE A 20 -24.01 -9.37 -6.15
N ALA A 21 -25.14 -10.06 -6.24
CA ALA A 21 -25.56 -11.08 -5.28
C ALA A 21 -25.87 -12.38 -6.05
N PRO A 22 -24.84 -13.17 -6.40
CA PRO A 22 -25.01 -14.36 -7.24
C PRO A 22 -25.65 -15.54 -6.48
N LEU A 23 -25.76 -15.42 -5.15
CA LEU A 23 -26.43 -16.38 -4.27
C LEU A 23 -27.93 -16.10 -4.15
N ASP A 24 -28.39 -14.90 -4.49
CA ASP A 24 -29.80 -14.56 -4.44
C ASP A 24 -30.54 -15.28 -5.57
N ALA A 25 -31.79 -15.67 -5.29
CA ALA A 25 -32.61 -16.31 -6.30
C ALA A 25 -32.88 -15.34 -7.46
N PRO A 26 -32.75 -15.80 -8.72
CA PRO A 26 -33.11 -14.99 -9.88
C PRO A 26 -34.61 -14.68 -9.89
N GLU A 27 -35.01 -13.66 -10.63
CA GLU A 27 -36.42 -13.34 -10.84
C GLU A 27 -37.15 -14.51 -11.53
N THR A 28 -38.29 -14.89 -10.96
CA THR A 28 -39.13 -16.01 -11.44
C THR A 28 -40.57 -15.58 -11.75
N ASP A 29 -40.99 -14.40 -11.29
CA ASP A 29 -42.31 -13.86 -11.63
C ASP A 29 -42.39 -13.52 -13.12
N LYS A 30 -43.34 -14.16 -13.81
CA LYS A 30 -43.49 -14.01 -15.27
C LYS A 30 -43.90 -12.59 -15.65
N GLY A 31 -44.70 -11.92 -14.82
CA GLY A 31 -45.15 -10.55 -15.08
C GLY A 31 -43.99 -9.57 -15.04
N GLU A 32 -43.17 -9.67 -14.00
CA GLU A 32 -41.98 -8.86 -13.80
C GLU A 32 -40.90 -9.15 -14.85
N LEU A 33 -40.67 -10.41 -15.22
CA LEU A 33 -39.76 -10.74 -16.33
C LEU A 33 -40.21 -10.13 -17.66
N ASN A 34 -41.50 -10.22 -17.98
CA ASN A 34 -42.05 -9.59 -19.18
C ASN A 34 -41.87 -8.07 -19.17
N ARG A 35 -42.06 -7.44 -18.01
CA ARG A 35 -41.80 -6.00 -17.81
C ARG A 35 -40.33 -5.67 -18.05
N ARG A 36 -39.40 -6.40 -17.43
CA ARG A 36 -37.95 -6.22 -17.59
C ARG A 36 -37.53 -6.40 -19.05
N TRP A 37 -38.02 -7.43 -19.74
CA TRP A 37 -37.73 -7.64 -21.18
C TRP A 37 -38.29 -6.52 -22.06
N GLY A 38 -39.47 -5.99 -21.73
CA GLY A 38 -40.02 -4.79 -22.36
C GLY A 38 -39.06 -3.60 -22.25
N CYS A 39 -38.51 -3.36 -21.05
CA CYS A 39 -37.49 -2.33 -20.84
C CYS A 39 -36.22 -2.59 -21.66
N VAL A 40 -35.73 -3.84 -21.72
CA VAL A 40 -34.56 -4.21 -22.54
C VAL A 40 -34.77 -3.87 -24.01
N MET A 41 -35.94 -4.23 -24.56
CA MET A 41 -36.24 -3.94 -25.97
C MET A 41 -36.29 -2.43 -26.24
N GLN A 42 -36.98 -1.67 -25.37
CA GLN A 42 -37.07 -0.21 -25.49
C GLN A 42 -35.70 0.46 -25.36
N GLY A 43 -34.91 0.07 -24.36
CA GLY A 43 -33.57 0.57 -24.12
C GLY A 43 -32.63 0.28 -25.29
N LEU A 44 -32.65 -0.94 -25.83
CA LEU A 44 -31.81 -1.33 -26.98
C LEU A 44 -32.16 -0.50 -28.22
N GLN A 45 -33.45 -0.28 -28.48
CA GLN A 45 -33.90 0.48 -29.63
C GLN A 45 -33.56 1.97 -29.52
N ALA A 46 -33.58 2.53 -28.30
CA ALA A 46 -33.22 3.92 -28.04
C ALA A 46 -31.70 4.14 -28.07
N ALA A 47 -30.93 3.26 -27.44
CA ALA A 47 -29.49 3.42 -27.23
C ALA A 47 -28.65 3.02 -28.46
N TYR A 48 -29.11 2.04 -29.24
CA TYR A 48 -28.35 1.46 -30.36
C TYR A 48 -29.23 1.26 -31.61
N PRO A 49 -29.83 2.33 -32.17
CA PRO A 49 -30.70 2.23 -33.34
C PRO A 49 -30.00 1.68 -34.58
N GLU A 50 -28.68 1.82 -34.68
CA GLU A 50 -27.83 1.43 -35.80
C GLU A 50 -27.56 -0.08 -35.91
N LEU A 51 -27.79 -0.86 -34.84
CA LEU A 51 -27.52 -2.30 -34.86
C LEU A 51 -28.43 -3.02 -35.86
N GLN A 52 -27.85 -3.99 -36.57
CA GLN A 52 -28.57 -4.86 -37.51
C GLN A 52 -29.49 -5.84 -36.76
N LYS A 53 -30.51 -6.39 -37.45
CA LYS A 53 -31.53 -7.25 -36.84
C LYS A 53 -30.94 -8.44 -36.05
N ASP A 54 -29.98 -9.16 -36.63
CA ASP A 54 -29.39 -10.34 -35.98
C ASP A 54 -28.54 -9.96 -34.77
N GLU A 55 -27.83 -8.84 -34.84
CA GLU A 55 -27.05 -8.32 -33.72
C GLU A 55 -27.94 -7.79 -32.59
N LYS A 56 -29.03 -7.09 -32.93
CA LYS A 56 -30.06 -6.68 -31.96
C LYS A 56 -30.64 -7.87 -31.23
N ASN A 57 -30.99 -8.94 -31.96
CA ASN A 57 -31.50 -10.16 -31.34
C ASN A 57 -30.48 -10.80 -30.40
N ARG A 58 -29.20 -10.87 -30.80
CA ARG A 58 -28.12 -11.39 -29.96
C ARG A 58 -27.97 -10.58 -28.67
N VAL A 59 -27.90 -9.26 -28.77
CA VAL A 59 -27.76 -8.36 -27.60
C VAL A 59 -29.00 -8.44 -26.72
N PHE A 60 -30.20 -8.42 -27.30
CA PHE A 60 -31.46 -8.56 -26.59
C PHE A 60 -31.51 -9.85 -25.77
N LEU A 61 -31.14 -10.99 -26.35
CA LEU A 61 -31.13 -12.28 -25.64
C LEU A 61 -30.13 -12.29 -24.47
N ALA A 62 -28.94 -11.73 -24.68
CA ALA A 62 -27.91 -11.68 -23.65
C ALA A 62 -28.31 -10.77 -22.47
N VAL A 63 -28.82 -9.57 -22.76
CA VAL A 63 -29.29 -8.62 -21.73
C VAL A 63 -30.55 -9.12 -21.05
N SER A 64 -31.45 -9.78 -21.79
CA SER A 64 -32.66 -10.44 -21.22
C SER A 64 -32.30 -11.56 -20.26
N ASN A 65 -31.23 -12.31 -20.55
CA ASN A 65 -30.70 -13.32 -19.63
C ASN A 65 -30.12 -12.67 -18.37
N LEU A 66 -29.37 -11.57 -18.50
CA LEU A 66 -28.89 -10.84 -17.33
C LEU A 66 -30.04 -10.38 -16.43
N VAL A 67 -31.03 -9.66 -16.96
CA VAL A 67 -32.09 -9.09 -16.12
C VAL A 67 -32.98 -10.15 -15.46
N LYS A 68 -33.03 -11.35 -16.04
CA LYS A 68 -33.61 -12.55 -15.39
C LYS A 68 -32.72 -13.04 -14.23
N CYS A 69 -31.41 -13.00 -14.39
CA CYS A 69 -30.45 -13.37 -13.36
C CYS A 69 -30.33 -12.35 -12.21
N LEU A 70 -30.94 -11.16 -12.30
CA LEU A 70 -30.97 -10.18 -11.22
C LEU A 70 -32.07 -10.51 -10.20
N PRO A 71 -31.86 -10.27 -8.90
CA PRO A 71 -32.84 -10.59 -7.87
C PRO A 71 -34.15 -9.79 -8.03
N PRO A 72 -35.27 -10.24 -7.42
CA PRO A 72 -36.54 -9.52 -7.49
C PRO A 72 -36.47 -8.09 -6.94
N ALA A 73 -35.75 -7.91 -5.82
CA ALA A 73 -35.59 -6.62 -5.15
C ALA A 73 -34.49 -5.72 -5.79
N PHE A 74 -33.99 -6.05 -6.98
CA PHE A 74 -32.93 -5.27 -7.61
C PHE A 74 -33.46 -3.92 -8.13
N GLU A 75 -33.11 -2.83 -7.45
CA GLU A 75 -33.63 -1.49 -7.77
C GLU A 75 -33.03 -0.89 -9.06
N GLU A 76 -31.89 -1.40 -9.52
CA GLU A 76 -31.03 -0.75 -10.52
C GLU A 76 -31.11 -1.38 -11.91
N ILE A 77 -32.28 -1.93 -12.27
CA ILE A 77 -32.47 -2.67 -13.53
C ILE A 77 -32.06 -1.84 -14.75
N ASP A 78 -32.42 -0.56 -14.80
CA ASP A 78 -32.09 0.35 -15.91
C ASP A 78 -30.57 0.47 -16.11
N PHE A 79 -29.83 0.66 -15.02
CA PHE A 79 -28.38 0.77 -15.05
C PHE A 79 -27.74 -0.55 -15.46
N ALA A 80 -28.15 -1.67 -14.86
CA ALA A 80 -27.61 -2.99 -15.19
C ALA A 80 -27.86 -3.37 -16.66
N MET A 81 -29.05 -3.07 -17.18
CA MET A 81 -29.41 -3.25 -18.58
C MET A 81 -28.44 -2.51 -19.52
N HIS A 82 -28.24 -1.22 -19.27
CA HIS A 82 -27.34 -0.39 -20.06
C HIS A 82 -25.88 -0.85 -19.99
N MET A 83 -25.39 -1.24 -18.81
CA MET A 83 -24.03 -1.77 -18.69
C MET A 83 -23.85 -3.10 -19.43
N SER A 84 -24.86 -3.96 -19.42
CA SER A 84 -24.87 -5.21 -20.17
C SER A 84 -24.87 -4.98 -21.67
N MET A 85 -25.66 -4.02 -22.16
CA MET A 85 -25.65 -3.61 -23.57
C MET A 85 -24.25 -3.10 -23.95
N ALA A 86 -23.66 -2.22 -23.15
CA ALA A 86 -22.32 -1.70 -23.38
C ALA A 86 -21.27 -2.83 -23.51
N HIS A 87 -21.34 -3.84 -22.65
CA HIS A 87 -20.49 -5.03 -22.75
C HIS A 87 -20.73 -5.83 -24.02
N HIS A 88 -21.99 -6.13 -24.36
CA HIS A 88 -22.32 -6.98 -25.51
C HIS A 88 -22.18 -6.29 -26.88
N CYS A 89 -22.09 -4.95 -26.88
CA CYS A 89 -21.78 -4.11 -28.04
C CYS A 89 -20.27 -3.81 -28.19
N LEU A 90 -19.40 -4.32 -27.30
CA LEU A 90 -17.95 -4.24 -27.51
C LEU A 90 -17.54 -4.94 -28.81
N PRO A 91 -16.42 -4.51 -29.44
CA PRO A 91 -15.80 -5.26 -30.53
C PRO A 91 -15.60 -6.73 -30.14
N GLU A 92 -15.90 -7.66 -31.06
CA GLU A 92 -15.95 -9.09 -30.76
C GLU A 92 -14.69 -9.62 -30.08
N ALA A 93 -13.51 -9.18 -30.53
CA ALA A 93 -12.23 -9.56 -29.94
C ALA A 93 -12.11 -9.12 -28.47
N ALA A 94 -12.50 -7.87 -28.17
CA ALA A 94 -12.46 -7.34 -26.80
C ALA A 94 -13.47 -8.03 -25.89
N ARG A 95 -14.69 -8.27 -26.40
CA ARG A 95 -15.73 -9.02 -25.67
C ARG A 95 -15.26 -10.43 -25.34
N ARG A 96 -14.77 -11.18 -26.34
CA ARG A 96 -14.28 -12.55 -26.16
C ARG A 96 -13.09 -12.63 -25.21
N ALA A 97 -12.15 -11.68 -25.27
CA ALA A 97 -11.02 -11.63 -24.35
C ALA A 97 -11.50 -11.53 -22.90
N ARG A 98 -12.46 -10.63 -22.64
CA ARG A 98 -13.04 -10.46 -21.31
C ARG A 98 -13.86 -11.66 -20.83
N GLU A 99 -14.71 -12.22 -21.69
CA GLU A 99 -15.47 -13.45 -21.39
C GLU A 99 -14.53 -14.63 -21.10
N LYS A 100 -13.41 -14.74 -21.81
CA LYS A 100 -12.36 -15.74 -21.54
C LYS A 100 -11.71 -15.53 -20.18
N THR A 101 -11.44 -14.30 -19.77
CA THR A 101 -10.91 -14.00 -18.42
C THR A 101 -11.91 -14.42 -17.34
N ILE A 102 -13.21 -14.13 -17.52
CA ILE A 102 -14.28 -14.60 -16.62
C ILE A 102 -14.25 -16.13 -16.51
N ASP A 103 -14.22 -16.81 -17.65
CA ASP A 103 -14.22 -18.27 -17.69
C ASP A 103 -12.98 -18.87 -17.04
N THR A 104 -11.82 -18.26 -17.24
CA THR A 104 -10.54 -18.68 -16.64
C THR A 104 -10.61 -18.58 -15.12
N ILE A 105 -11.11 -17.48 -14.57
CA ILE A 105 -11.24 -17.33 -13.11
C ILE A 105 -12.25 -18.34 -12.55
N ILE A 106 -13.41 -18.54 -13.19
CA ILE A 106 -14.38 -19.56 -12.73
C ILE A 106 -13.76 -20.96 -12.81
N GLU A 107 -13.03 -21.26 -13.89
CA GLU A 107 -12.33 -22.53 -14.07
C GLU A 107 -11.25 -22.77 -13.01
N MET A 108 -10.55 -21.73 -12.54
CA MET A 108 -9.62 -21.87 -11.42
C MET A 108 -10.32 -22.45 -10.18
N TYR A 109 -11.55 -22.04 -9.85
CA TYR A 109 -12.24 -22.50 -8.63
C TYR A 109 -13.02 -23.81 -8.81
N PHE A 110 -13.65 -24.02 -9.97
CA PHE A 110 -14.61 -25.10 -10.20
C PHE A 110 -14.16 -26.11 -11.27
N GLY A 111 -12.98 -25.91 -11.86
CA GLY A 111 -12.48 -26.70 -12.98
C GLY A 111 -13.19 -26.40 -14.31
N ALA A 112 -12.81 -27.17 -15.33
CA ALA A 112 -13.35 -27.06 -16.68
C ALA A 112 -14.88 -27.17 -16.68
N ALA A 113 -15.55 -26.50 -17.62
CA ALA A 113 -17.02 -26.44 -17.66
C ALA A 113 -17.70 -27.83 -17.65
N SER A 114 -17.07 -28.83 -18.26
CA SER A 114 -17.55 -30.22 -18.31
C SER A 114 -17.40 -31.00 -17.00
N SER A 115 -16.53 -30.58 -16.08
CA SER A 115 -16.29 -31.24 -14.80
C SER A 115 -17.03 -30.62 -13.62
N ARG A 116 -17.74 -29.49 -13.83
CA ARG A 116 -18.41 -28.75 -12.76
C ARG A 116 -19.66 -29.50 -12.26
N PRO A 117 -19.88 -29.58 -10.94
CA PRO A 117 -21.07 -30.24 -10.39
C PRO A 117 -22.38 -29.61 -10.88
N ALA A 118 -23.35 -30.45 -11.25
CA ALA A 118 -24.65 -30.01 -11.76
C ALA A 118 -25.41 -29.10 -10.77
N THR A 119 -25.16 -29.25 -9.47
CA THR A 119 -25.77 -28.45 -8.40
C THR A 119 -25.32 -26.99 -8.37
N VAL A 120 -24.19 -26.66 -9.01
CA VAL A 120 -23.55 -25.33 -8.94
C VAL A 120 -23.66 -24.59 -10.28
N GLN A 121 -23.91 -25.32 -11.37
CA GLN A 121 -24.04 -24.76 -12.73
C GLN A 121 -25.09 -23.65 -12.85
N PRO A 122 -26.29 -23.72 -12.21
CA PRO A 122 -27.26 -22.63 -12.26
C PRO A 122 -26.70 -21.34 -11.67
N GLN A 123 -26.06 -21.40 -10.50
CA GLN A 123 -25.48 -20.25 -9.82
C GLN A 123 -24.27 -19.69 -10.57
N LEU A 124 -23.44 -20.54 -11.17
CA LEU A 124 -22.35 -20.08 -12.04
C LEU A 124 -22.84 -19.38 -13.29
N SER A 125 -23.98 -19.82 -13.83
CA SER A 125 -24.62 -19.15 -14.97
C SER A 125 -25.15 -17.77 -14.58
N VAL A 126 -25.75 -17.65 -13.38
CA VAL A 126 -26.16 -16.37 -12.79
C VAL A 126 -24.96 -15.45 -12.57
N LEU A 127 -23.91 -15.96 -11.90
CA LEU A 127 -22.67 -15.21 -11.66
C LEU A 127 -22.03 -14.74 -12.96
N ARG A 128 -21.90 -15.61 -13.96
CA ARG A 128 -21.34 -15.26 -15.27
C ARG A 128 -22.15 -14.16 -15.96
N ALA A 129 -23.47 -14.16 -15.84
CA ALA A 129 -24.29 -13.10 -16.37
C ALA A 129 -24.04 -11.79 -15.61
N GLN A 130 -24.16 -11.80 -14.29
CA GLN A 130 -24.04 -10.61 -13.44
C GLN A 130 -22.64 -9.98 -13.47
N ILE A 131 -21.57 -10.77 -13.57
CA ILE A 131 -20.18 -10.25 -13.52
C ILE A 131 -19.84 -9.36 -14.72
N THR A 132 -20.63 -9.44 -15.81
CA THR A 132 -20.49 -8.52 -16.96
C THR A 132 -20.73 -7.05 -16.57
N LEU A 133 -21.36 -6.79 -15.42
CA LEU A 133 -21.60 -5.45 -14.86
C LEU A 133 -20.36 -4.83 -14.18
N LEU A 134 -19.26 -5.56 -14.04
CA LEU A 134 -18.04 -5.05 -13.40
C LEU A 134 -17.05 -4.50 -14.44
N PRO A 135 -16.31 -3.42 -14.15
CA PRO A 135 -15.19 -3.00 -14.97
C PRO A 135 -14.03 -3.97 -14.77
N ASP A 136 -13.14 -4.05 -15.76
CA ASP A 136 -12.04 -5.00 -15.79
C ASP A 136 -11.12 -4.88 -14.56
N ALA A 137 -10.89 -3.66 -14.08
CA ALA A 137 -10.07 -3.38 -12.88
C ALA A 137 -10.57 -4.05 -11.59
N LEU A 138 -11.85 -4.43 -11.54
CA LEU A 138 -12.49 -5.05 -10.38
C LEU A 138 -12.81 -6.53 -10.59
N LEU A 139 -12.72 -6.99 -11.84
CA LEU A 139 -13.24 -8.26 -12.28
C LEU A 139 -12.65 -9.42 -11.49
N GLU A 140 -11.32 -9.45 -11.38
CA GLU A 140 -10.61 -10.55 -10.73
C GLU A 140 -10.96 -10.71 -9.25
N ASN A 141 -10.87 -9.62 -8.48
CA ASN A 141 -11.11 -9.67 -7.03
C ASN A 141 -12.58 -10.00 -6.69
N HIS A 142 -13.53 -9.40 -7.41
CA HIS A 142 -14.95 -9.64 -7.14
C HIS A 142 -15.38 -11.02 -7.61
N LEU A 143 -14.97 -11.45 -8.81
CA LEU A 143 -15.31 -12.77 -9.32
C LEU A 143 -14.71 -13.87 -8.44
N SER A 144 -13.45 -13.72 -8.02
CA SER A 144 -12.81 -14.64 -7.08
C SER A 144 -13.57 -14.70 -5.75
N SER A 145 -14.01 -13.56 -5.22
CA SER A 145 -14.80 -13.51 -3.99
C SER A 145 -16.12 -14.24 -4.12
N HIS A 146 -16.87 -13.99 -5.20
CA HIS A 146 -18.13 -14.67 -5.45
C HIS A 146 -17.97 -16.16 -5.73
N CYS A 147 -16.88 -16.58 -6.38
CA CYS A 147 -16.54 -17.99 -6.52
C CYS A 147 -16.27 -18.63 -5.16
N GLY A 148 -15.52 -17.97 -4.27
CA GLY A 148 -15.26 -18.42 -2.91
C GLY A 148 -16.52 -18.49 -2.05
N ASP A 149 -17.39 -17.48 -2.12
CA ASP A 149 -18.69 -17.46 -1.44
C ASP A 149 -19.57 -18.61 -1.93
N LEU A 150 -19.64 -18.83 -3.25
CA LEU A 150 -20.40 -19.93 -3.82
C LEU A 150 -19.87 -21.28 -3.36
N LEU A 151 -18.56 -21.48 -3.31
CA LEU A 151 -17.96 -22.70 -2.75
C LEU A 151 -18.37 -22.90 -1.29
N MET A 152 -18.23 -21.85 -0.47
CA MET A 152 -18.58 -21.87 0.95
C MET A 152 -20.05 -22.26 1.18
N CYS A 153 -20.96 -21.76 0.33
CA CYS A 153 -22.39 -22.03 0.46
C CYS A 153 -22.87 -23.33 -0.18
N THR A 154 -22.09 -23.96 -1.08
CA THR A 154 -22.55 -25.11 -1.87
C THR A 154 -21.72 -26.38 -1.64
N ILE A 155 -20.57 -26.48 -2.28
CA ILE A 155 -19.76 -27.71 -2.36
C ILE A 155 -18.79 -27.84 -1.21
N MET A 156 -18.45 -26.76 -0.51
CA MET A 156 -17.51 -26.80 0.62
C MET A 156 -18.19 -26.58 1.96
N ASN A 157 -19.52 -26.60 2.01
CA ASN A 157 -20.25 -26.42 3.26
C ASN A 157 -20.09 -27.69 4.13
N PRO A 158 -19.38 -27.60 5.27
CA PRO A 158 -19.11 -28.75 6.12
C PRO A 158 -20.38 -29.33 6.76
N ILE A 159 -21.48 -28.56 6.80
CA ILE A 159 -22.77 -28.98 7.38
C ILE A 159 -23.54 -29.88 6.42
N THR A 160 -23.45 -29.65 5.11
CA THR A 160 -24.26 -30.36 4.10
C THR A 160 -23.60 -31.64 3.58
N GLY A 161 -22.34 -31.91 3.94
CA GLY A 161 -21.62 -33.14 3.54
C GLY A 161 -21.28 -33.22 2.05
N SER A 162 -21.36 -32.10 1.32
CA SER A 162 -21.12 -32.00 -0.12
C SER A 162 -19.65 -31.79 -0.52
N CYS A 163 -18.74 -31.72 0.47
CA CYS A 163 -17.31 -31.54 0.27
C CYS A 163 -16.70 -32.64 -0.60
N ASP A 164 -15.91 -32.25 -1.59
CA ASP A 164 -15.04 -33.21 -2.28
C ASP A 164 -14.07 -33.86 -1.27
N ALA A 165 -13.58 -35.07 -1.60
CA ALA A 165 -12.81 -35.88 -0.67
C ALA A 165 -11.53 -35.18 -0.19
N ARG A 166 -10.90 -34.36 -1.04
CA ARG A 166 -9.69 -33.62 -0.69
C ARG A 166 -10.02 -32.48 0.27
N SER A 167 -11.03 -31.66 -0.04
CA SER A 167 -11.47 -30.58 0.85
C SER A 167 -11.94 -31.12 2.20
N THR A 168 -12.64 -32.26 2.23
CA THR A 168 -13.03 -32.93 3.47
C THR A 168 -11.82 -33.27 4.34
N LYS A 169 -10.75 -33.81 3.73
CA LYS A 169 -9.50 -34.14 4.43
C LYS A 169 -8.79 -32.89 4.95
N ASP A 170 -8.69 -31.85 4.11
CA ASP A 170 -8.03 -30.60 4.45
C ASP A 170 -8.77 -29.89 5.59
N LEU A 171 -10.09 -29.75 5.50
CA LEU A 171 -10.92 -29.12 6.54
C LEU A 171 -10.90 -29.90 7.86
N ARG A 172 -10.86 -31.24 7.81
CA ARG A 172 -10.65 -32.06 9.00
C ARG A 172 -9.30 -31.78 9.64
N THR A 173 -8.24 -31.65 8.84
CA THR A 173 -6.90 -31.31 9.31
C THR A 173 -6.89 -29.96 10.01
N ILE A 174 -7.49 -28.93 9.39
CA ILE A 174 -7.64 -27.59 9.99
C ILE A 174 -8.42 -27.68 11.31
N THR A 175 -9.53 -28.41 11.33
CA THR A 175 -10.36 -28.59 12.54
C THR A 175 -9.59 -29.25 13.67
N THR A 176 -8.80 -30.30 13.38
CA THR A 176 -7.97 -30.99 14.37
C THR A 176 -6.95 -30.04 14.98
N VAL A 177 -6.17 -29.33 14.15
CA VAL A 177 -5.14 -28.40 14.64
C VAL A 177 -5.76 -27.30 15.50
N VAL A 178 -6.85 -26.68 15.03
CA VAL A 178 -7.53 -25.60 15.78
C VAL A 178 -8.11 -26.13 17.11
N SER A 179 -8.55 -27.38 17.17
CA SER A 179 -9.05 -28.01 18.40
C SER A 179 -7.94 -28.27 19.42
N GLU A 180 -6.73 -28.58 18.96
CA GLU A 180 -5.55 -28.75 19.82
C GLU A 180 -5.03 -27.42 20.40
N MET A 181 -5.28 -26.31 19.70
CA MET A 181 -4.76 -24.99 20.09
C MET A 181 -5.52 -24.33 21.24
N THR A 182 -6.85 -24.51 21.32
CA THR A 182 -7.67 -23.89 22.36
C THR A 182 -8.81 -24.79 22.83
N GLN A 183 -9.05 -24.77 24.15
CA GLN A 183 -10.19 -25.42 24.78
C GLN A 183 -11.46 -24.56 24.73
N ASN A 184 -11.34 -23.26 24.46
CA ASN A 184 -12.48 -22.36 24.36
C ASN A 184 -13.22 -22.59 23.03
N SER A 185 -14.49 -22.98 23.10
CA SER A 185 -15.31 -23.30 21.92
C SER A 185 -15.57 -22.10 21.01
N GLU A 186 -15.77 -20.91 21.57
CA GLU A 186 -16.02 -19.69 20.80
C GLU A 186 -14.75 -19.24 20.05
N GLU A 187 -13.60 -19.32 20.72
CA GLU A 187 -12.30 -19.03 20.11
C GLU A 187 -11.98 -20.04 19.00
N ARG A 188 -12.20 -21.34 19.26
CA ARG A 188 -12.05 -22.41 18.27
C ARG A 188 -12.90 -22.15 17.03
N GLN A 189 -14.18 -21.81 17.22
CA GLN A 189 -15.09 -21.51 16.12
C GLN A 189 -14.66 -20.26 15.34
N SER A 190 -14.15 -19.24 16.03
CA SER A 190 -13.68 -18.00 15.40
C SER A 190 -12.42 -18.23 14.55
N ILE A 191 -11.44 -18.97 15.08
CA ILE A 191 -10.21 -19.32 14.37
C ILE A 191 -10.55 -20.20 13.16
N PHE A 192 -11.34 -21.26 13.38
CA PHE A 192 -11.77 -22.15 12.30
C PHE A 192 -12.53 -21.37 11.22
N GLY A 193 -13.48 -20.50 11.59
CA GLY A 193 -14.22 -19.68 10.64
C GLY A 193 -13.32 -18.78 9.80
N GLY A 194 -12.31 -18.16 10.40
CA GLY A 194 -11.31 -17.37 9.68
C GLY A 194 -10.49 -18.20 8.68
N LEU A 195 -9.98 -19.36 9.10
CA LEU A 195 -9.18 -20.24 8.24
C LEU A 195 -10.00 -20.91 7.14
N TYR A 196 -11.24 -21.30 7.46
CA TYR A 196 -12.20 -21.83 6.50
C TYR A 196 -12.52 -20.79 5.42
N PHE A 197 -12.71 -19.54 5.82
CA PHE A 197 -12.91 -18.44 4.89
C PHE A 197 -11.69 -18.23 3.98
N ILE A 198 -10.47 -18.23 4.53
CA ILE A 198 -9.23 -18.19 3.73
C ILE A 198 -9.17 -19.35 2.73
N TYR A 199 -9.50 -20.57 3.17
CA TYR A 199 -9.45 -21.78 2.35
C TYR A 199 -10.43 -21.72 1.16
N CYS A 200 -11.68 -21.30 1.39
CA CYS A 200 -12.70 -21.19 0.34
C CYS A 200 -12.40 -20.07 -0.66
N MET A 201 -11.84 -18.96 -0.19
CA MET A 201 -11.43 -17.82 -1.03
C MET A 201 -10.11 -18.07 -1.78
N SER A 202 -9.39 -19.14 -1.46
CA SER A 202 -8.18 -19.53 -2.17
C SER A 202 -8.51 -20.44 -3.35
N ALA A 203 -7.81 -20.22 -4.47
CA ALA A 203 -7.84 -21.14 -5.60
C ALA A 203 -7.31 -22.53 -5.18
N PRO A 204 -7.76 -23.63 -5.83
CA PRO A 204 -7.42 -25.00 -5.44
C PRO A 204 -5.93 -25.32 -5.36
N ASP A 205 -5.10 -24.69 -6.20
CA ASP A 205 -3.64 -24.79 -6.19
C ASP A 205 -3.02 -24.11 -4.96
N GLN A 206 -3.62 -23.02 -4.48
CA GLN A 206 -3.16 -22.25 -3.33
C GLN A 206 -3.62 -22.84 -1.98
N ARG A 207 -4.72 -23.61 -1.95
CA ARG A 207 -5.24 -24.25 -0.73
C ARG A 207 -4.23 -25.13 -0.01
N ARG A 208 -3.31 -25.75 -0.76
CA ARG A 208 -2.22 -26.53 -0.19
C ARG A 208 -1.34 -25.69 0.73
N ALA A 209 -0.97 -24.48 0.32
CA ALA A 209 -0.17 -23.57 1.13
C ALA A 209 -0.92 -23.14 2.41
N VAL A 210 -2.24 -22.97 2.34
CA VAL A 210 -3.07 -22.69 3.53
C VAL A 210 -3.02 -23.85 4.52
N VAL A 211 -3.19 -25.09 4.05
CA VAL A 211 -3.11 -26.27 4.91
C VAL A 211 -1.71 -26.45 5.48
N GLU A 212 -0.67 -26.29 4.66
CA GLU A 212 0.74 -26.35 5.08
C GLU A 212 1.04 -25.29 6.16
N PHE A 213 0.54 -24.07 5.99
CA PHE A 213 0.65 -23.02 6.99
C PHE A 213 -0.04 -23.40 8.30
N VAL A 214 -1.24 -24.01 8.24
CA VAL A 214 -1.99 -24.42 9.44
C VAL A 214 -1.28 -25.55 10.19
N VAL A 215 -0.70 -26.53 9.49
CA VAL A 215 -0.04 -27.67 10.14
C VAL A 215 1.37 -27.35 10.64
N ASP A 216 2.01 -26.29 10.14
CA ASP A 216 3.34 -25.88 10.61
C ASP A 216 3.27 -25.45 12.09
N PRO A 217 4.00 -26.13 13.00
CA PRO A 217 4.04 -25.76 14.41
C PRO A 217 4.48 -24.32 14.67
N LYS A 218 5.31 -23.73 13.77
CA LYS A 218 5.77 -22.35 13.90
C LYS A 218 4.64 -21.34 13.73
N SER A 219 3.61 -21.68 12.96
CA SER A 219 2.45 -20.82 12.70
C SER A 219 1.46 -20.76 13.87
N ARG A 220 1.56 -21.65 14.87
CA ARG A 220 0.57 -21.74 15.98
C ARG A 220 0.34 -20.41 16.70
N LYS A 221 1.40 -19.62 16.91
CA LYS A 221 1.30 -18.29 17.53
C LYS A 221 0.48 -17.33 16.67
N ALA A 222 0.71 -17.33 15.36
CA ALA A 222 -0.06 -16.51 14.42
C ALA A 222 -1.53 -16.96 14.36
N LEU A 223 -1.77 -18.27 14.27
CA LEU A 223 -3.12 -18.84 14.19
C LEU A 223 -4.00 -18.44 15.39
N ALA A 224 -3.43 -18.33 16.60
CA ALA A 224 -4.16 -17.87 17.79
C ALA A 224 -4.64 -16.42 17.67
N LEU A 225 -3.96 -15.60 16.87
CA LEU A 225 -4.28 -14.19 16.65
C LEU A 225 -5.29 -13.97 15.51
N THR A 226 -5.74 -15.04 14.82
CA THR A 226 -6.67 -14.96 13.68
C THR A 226 -7.95 -14.19 14.02
N LYS A 227 -8.57 -14.46 15.18
CA LYS A 227 -9.81 -13.78 15.61
C LYS A 227 -9.59 -12.27 15.72
N ARG A 228 -8.52 -11.86 16.42
CA ARG A 228 -8.20 -10.45 16.66
C ARG A 228 -7.82 -9.73 15.36
N ALA A 229 -6.98 -10.32 14.52
CA ALA A 229 -6.61 -9.75 13.23
C ALA A 229 -7.82 -9.57 12.32
N ASN A 230 -8.69 -10.59 12.22
CA ASN A 230 -9.92 -10.51 11.42
C ASN A 230 -10.90 -9.45 11.95
N GLN A 231 -11.01 -9.29 13.28
CA GLN A 231 -11.82 -8.23 13.89
C GLN A 231 -11.28 -6.84 13.59
N MET A 232 -9.96 -6.62 13.69
CA MET A 232 -9.35 -5.33 13.35
C MET A 232 -9.56 -4.98 11.87
N LEU A 233 -9.36 -5.95 10.97
CA LEU A 233 -9.64 -5.78 9.54
C LEU A 233 -11.14 -5.50 9.29
N PHE A 234 -12.06 -6.18 9.98
CA PHE A 234 -13.50 -5.95 9.83
C PHE A 234 -13.92 -4.56 10.33
N ASN A 235 -13.41 -4.14 11.48
CA ASN A 235 -13.71 -2.83 12.05
C ASN A 235 -13.20 -1.69 11.15
N ARG A 236 -12.05 -1.90 10.49
CA ARG A 236 -11.50 -0.91 9.56
C ARG A 236 -12.17 -0.96 8.19
N PHE A 237 -12.46 -2.16 7.68
CA PHE A 237 -12.98 -2.38 6.33
C PHE A 237 -14.25 -3.24 6.35
N SER A 238 -15.36 -2.63 6.75
CA SER A 238 -16.67 -3.31 6.77
C SER A 238 -17.17 -3.66 5.36
N THR A 239 -16.71 -2.94 4.33
CA THR A 239 -17.16 -3.07 2.93
C THR A 239 -16.13 -3.73 2.01
N LEU A 240 -15.05 -4.28 2.55
CA LEU A 240 -14.00 -4.88 1.75
C LEU A 240 -14.49 -6.10 0.96
N VAL A 241 -14.02 -6.21 -0.28
CA VAL A 241 -14.22 -7.41 -1.10
C VAL A 241 -13.56 -8.62 -0.40
N PRO A 242 -14.27 -9.75 -0.20
CA PRO A 242 -13.82 -10.91 0.58
C PRO A 242 -12.39 -11.39 0.31
N VAL A 243 -12.00 -11.54 -0.96
CA VAL A 243 -10.67 -12.05 -1.32
C VAL A 243 -9.54 -11.10 -0.89
N VAL A 244 -9.77 -9.78 -0.92
CA VAL A 244 -8.78 -8.79 -0.46
C VAL A 244 -8.61 -8.89 1.05
N LYS A 245 -9.72 -9.12 1.78
CA LYS A 245 -9.69 -9.35 3.22
C LYS A 245 -8.90 -10.60 3.59
N VAL A 246 -9.13 -11.69 2.86
CA VAL A 246 -8.42 -12.96 3.05
C VAL A 246 -6.93 -12.80 2.77
N LYS A 247 -6.55 -12.10 1.69
CA LYS A 247 -5.15 -11.81 1.38
C LYS A 247 -4.48 -11.01 2.49
N ALA A 248 -5.13 -9.95 2.98
CA ALA A 248 -4.62 -9.15 4.10
C ALA A 248 -4.47 -9.99 5.38
N LEU A 249 -5.48 -10.80 5.71
CA LEU A 249 -5.43 -11.68 6.87
C LEU A 249 -4.29 -12.71 6.75
N MET A 250 -4.14 -13.35 5.60
CA MET A 250 -3.09 -14.34 5.36
C MET A 250 -1.68 -13.71 5.43
N ASN A 251 -1.51 -12.49 4.91
CA ASN A 251 -0.25 -11.76 5.03
C ASN A 251 0.11 -11.46 6.49
N ILE A 252 -0.84 -10.95 7.28
CA ILE A 252 -0.65 -10.70 8.72
C ILE A 252 -0.22 -11.99 9.42
N LEU A 253 -0.94 -13.09 9.18
CA LEU A 253 -0.63 -14.37 9.82
C LEU A 253 0.75 -14.90 9.39
N SER A 254 1.10 -14.76 8.12
CA SER A 254 2.40 -15.18 7.59
C SER A 254 3.55 -14.37 8.17
N GLU A 255 3.40 -13.05 8.29
CA GLU A 255 4.42 -12.17 8.86
C GLU A 255 4.63 -12.44 10.36
N ILE A 256 3.54 -12.67 11.11
CA ILE A 256 3.62 -13.07 12.52
C ILE A 256 4.33 -14.43 12.65
N ALA A 257 4.02 -15.40 11.79
CA ALA A 257 4.65 -16.72 11.82
C ALA A 257 6.14 -16.67 11.46
N ALA A 258 6.54 -15.73 10.60
CA ALA A 258 7.94 -15.50 10.24
C ALA A 258 8.74 -14.77 11.34
N SER A 259 8.06 -14.09 12.26
CA SER A 259 8.71 -13.42 13.38
C SER A 259 9.28 -14.44 14.38
N THR A 260 10.58 -14.33 14.68
CA THR A 260 11.24 -15.15 15.68
C THR A 260 11.04 -14.63 17.12
N ALA A 261 10.55 -13.41 17.27
CA ALA A 261 10.32 -12.78 18.57
C ALA A 261 9.00 -13.26 19.21
N GLU A 262 8.88 -13.09 20.53
CA GLU A 262 7.56 -13.18 21.16
C GLU A 262 6.65 -12.07 20.60
N VAL A 263 5.44 -12.46 20.20
CA VAL A 263 4.47 -11.55 19.60
C VAL A 263 3.86 -10.70 20.71
N SER A 264 4.51 -9.58 20.99
CA SER A 264 3.95 -8.54 21.86
C SER A 264 2.73 -7.89 21.22
N ASP A 265 1.86 -7.28 22.02
CA ASP A 265 0.73 -6.50 21.53
C ASP A 265 1.16 -5.38 20.58
N THR A 266 2.30 -4.75 20.86
CA THR A 266 2.88 -3.69 20.01
C THR A 266 3.26 -4.24 18.64
N LEU A 267 4.06 -5.32 18.59
CA LEU A 267 4.47 -5.92 17.32
C LEU A 267 3.27 -6.40 16.50
N PHE A 268 2.28 -7.02 17.15
CA PHE A 268 1.06 -7.44 16.48
C PHE A 268 0.30 -6.25 15.88
N ASN A 269 0.10 -5.19 16.66
CA ASN A 269 -0.60 -3.99 16.19
C ASN A 269 0.17 -3.31 15.04
N ASP A 270 1.50 -3.27 15.10
CA ASP A 270 2.34 -2.71 14.04
C ASP A 270 2.20 -3.47 12.72
N ILE A 271 2.24 -4.81 12.76
CA ILE A 271 2.04 -5.67 11.58
C ILE A 271 0.64 -5.47 11.00
N VAL A 272 -0.40 -5.50 11.85
CA VAL A 272 -1.78 -5.30 11.40
C VAL A 272 -1.95 -3.91 10.79
N GLN A 273 -1.36 -2.88 11.39
CA GLN A 273 -1.49 -1.53 10.89
C GLN A 273 -0.73 -1.29 9.59
N ALA A 274 0.46 -1.88 9.44
CA ALA A 274 1.18 -1.89 8.17
C ALA A 274 0.34 -2.53 7.06
N GLN A 275 -0.29 -3.68 7.34
CA GLN A 275 -1.16 -4.34 6.36
C GLN A 275 -2.44 -3.54 6.07
N ILE A 276 -3.02 -2.85 7.07
CA ILE A 276 -4.16 -1.94 6.86
C ILE A 276 -3.77 -0.84 5.87
N VAL A 277 -2.65 -0.15 6.10
CA VAL A 277 -2.17 0.92 5.22
C VAL A 277 -1.89 0.41 3.81
N GLN A 278 -1.26 -0.77 3.68
CA GLN A 278 -1.05 -1.38 2.37
C GLN A 278 -2.38 -1.67 1.66
N THR A 279 -3.35 -2.24 2.39
CA THR A 279 -4.67 -2.60 1.84
C THR A 279 -5.44 -1.34 1.42
N GLU A 280 -5.38 -0.26 2.20
CA GLU A 280 -5.94 1.05 1.84
C GLU A 280 -5.34 1.59 0.54
N SER A 281 -4.02 1.57 0.42
CA SER A 281 -3.36 2.03 -0.80
C SER A 281 -3.76 1.20 -2.02
N GLU A 282 -3.86 -0.13 -1.87
CA GLU A 282 -4.34 -1.01 -2.94
C GLU A 282 -5.79 -0.68 -3.34
N LEU A 283 -6.67 -0.44 -2.36
CA LEU A 283 -8.06 -0.03 -2.60
C LEU A 283 -8.15 1.31 -3.30
N GLU A 284 -7.47 2.35 -2.82
CA GLU A 284 -7.48 3.68 -3.43
C GLU A 284 -7.03 3.63 -4.89
N ARG A 285 -5.99 2.85 -5.18
CA ARG A 285 -5.52 2.64 -6.56
C ARG A 285 -6.61 1.99 -7.41
N THR A 286 -7.24 0.93 -6.91
CA THR A 286 -8.33 0.23 -7.59
C THR A 286 -9.56 1.13 -7.79
N GLU A 287 -9.89 1.96 -6.81
CA GLU A 287 -10.97 2.95 -6.87
C GLU A 287 -10.68 4.04 -7.92
N ASN A 288 -9.44 4.53 -7.99
CA ASN A 288 -9.04 5.49 -9.02
C ASN A 288 -9.07 4.88 -10.43
N GLN A 289 -8.73 3.61 -10.58
CA GLN A 289 -8.88 2.89 -11.86
C GLN A 289 -10.36 2.74 -12.25
N LYS A 290 -11.23 2.41 -11.29
CA LYS A 290 -12.68 2.34 -11.46
C LYS A 290 -13.24 3.68 -11.94
N ARG A 291 -12.86 4.78 -11.28
CA ARG A 291 -13.21 6.16 -11.66
C ARG A 291 -12.79 6.46 -13.08
N SER A 292 -11.52 6.26 -13.40
CA SER A 292 -10.97 6.52 -14.74
C SER A 292 -11.69 5.76 -15.84
N ALA A 293 -11.98 4.47 -15.63
CA ALA A 293 -12.71 3.65 -16.59
C ALA A 293 -14.15 4.13 -16.81
N SER A 294 -14.83 4.56 -15.75
CA SER A 294 -16.21 5.07 -15.84
C SER A 294 -16.24 6.43 -16.55
N PHE A 295 -15.28 7.32 -16.24
CA PHE A 295 -15.11 8.58 -16.97
C PHE A 295 -14.88 8.37 -18.47
N GLU A 296 -14.00 7.45 -18.82
CA GLU A 296 -13.71 7.16 -20.22
C GLU A 296 -14.92 6.59 -20.95
N ALA A 297 -15.73 5.75 -20.29
CA ALA A 297 -17.00 5.28 -20.84
C ALA A 297 -18.00 6.42 -21.06
N PHE A 298 -18.11 7.38 -20.14
CA PHE A 298 -18.92 8.58 -20.36
C PHE A 298 -18.44 9.42 -21.53
N ARG A 299 -17.12 9.62 -21.66
CA ARG A 299 -16.53 10.38 -22.79
C ARG A 299 -16.81 9.71 -24.14
N ARG A 300 -16.94 8.39 -24.16
CA ARG A 300 -17.32 7.62 -25.36
C ARG A 300 -18.83 7.61 -25.64
N GLY A 301 -19.63 8.32 -24.83
CA GLY A 301 -21.08 8.36 -24.97
C GLY A 301 -21.76 7.03 -24.65
N VAL A 302 -21.14 6.18 -23.81
CA VAL A 302 -21.78 4.92 -23.40
C VAL A 302 -23.06 5.26 -22.63
N PRO A 303 -24.24 4.81 -23.10
CA PRO A 303 -25.48 5.08 -22.43
C PRO A 303 -25.51 4.25 -21.14
N MET A 304 -25.57 4.93 -19.99
CA MET A 304 -25.61 4.31 -18.65
C MET A 304 -26.95 4.59 -17.92
N GLY A 305 -28.02 4.82 -18.70
CA GLY A 305 -29.34 5.15 -18.17
C GLY A 305 -29.40 6.47 -17.39
N GLN A 306 -30.46 6.64 -16.59
CA GLN A 306 -30.69 7.89 -15.84
C GLN A 306 -29.61 8.15 -14.78
N ARG A 307 -29.08 7.09 -14.15
CA ARG A 307 -27.99 7.21 -13.18
C ARG A 307 -26.67 7.59 -13.83
N GLY A 308 -26.44 7.14 -15.07
CA GLY A 308 -25.37 7.62 -15.92
C GLY A 308 -25.42 9.12 -16.15
N LEU A 309 -26.58 9.63 -16.57
CA LEU A 309 -26.82 11.06 -16.76
C LEU A 309 -26.60 11.84 -15.46
N THR A 310 -27.13 11.34 -14.34
CA THR A 310 -26.95 11.95 -13.00
C THR A 310 -25.48 11.98 -12.58
N THR A 311 -24.72 10.94 -12.92
CA THR A 311 -23.26 10.88 -12.69
C THR A 311 -22.55 11.91 -13.53
N HIS A 312 -22.88 11.97 -14.81
CA HIS A 312 -22.31 12.94 -15.73
C HIS A 312 -22.59 14.38 -15.26
N GLU A 313 -23.83 14.69 -14.88
CA GLU A 313 -24.22 15.98 -14.29
C GLU A 313 -23.48 16.26 -12.98
N SER A 314 -23.36 15.28 -12.08
CA SER A 314 -22.63 15.42 -10.81
C SER A 314 -21.14 15.70 -11.03
N LEU A 315 -20.53 15.03 -12.00
CA LEU A 315 -19.14 15.23 -12.40
C LEU A 315 -18.93 16.58 -13.07
N LEU A 316 -19.87 17.01 -13.90
CA LEU A 316 -19.89 18.36 -14.47
C LEU A 316 -20.03 19.40 -13.34
N LYS A 317 -20.94 19.22 -12.37
CA LYS A 317 -21.09 20.10 -11.20
C LYS A 317 -19.79 20.20 -10.40
N LEU A 318 -19.10 19.10 -10.14
CA LEU A 318 -17.79 19.12 -9.47
C LEU A 318 -16.74 19.85 -10.30
N ARG A 319 -16.65 19.56 -11.60
CA ARG A 319 -15.72 20.24 -12.51
C ARG A 319 -15.96 21.75 -12.53
N VAL A 320 -17.23 22.13 -12.59
CA VAL A 320 -17.71 23.52 -12.57
C VAL A 320 -17.40 24.19 -11.25
N ALA A 321 -17.71 23.55 -10.13
CA ALA A 321 -17.45 24.10 -8.80
C ALA A 321 -15.94 24.30 -8.59
N ASN A 322 -15.13 23.33 -9.03
CA ASN A 322 -13.68 23.49 -9.10
C ASN A 322 -13.32 24.68 -9.99
N ASN A 323 -13.81 24.77 -11.23
CA ASN A 323 -13.53 25.90 -12.13
C ASN A 323 -13.97 27.27 -11.58
N GLY A 324 -15.07 27.33 -10.82
CA GLY A 324 -15.55 28.55 -10.16
C GLY A 324 -14.70 28.95 -8.95
N LEU A 325 -14.30 27.98 -8.12
CA LEU A 325 -13.33 28.17 -7.04
C LEU A 325 -11.99 28.69 -7.61
N ASN A 326 -11.53 28.05 -8.69
CA ASN A 326 -10.34 28.40 -9.45
C ASN A 326 -10.36 29.87 -9.90
N ALA A 327 -11.47 30.32 -10.48
CA ALA A 327 -11.64 31.70 -10.93
C ALA A 327 -11.67 32.72 -9.78
N ARG A 328 -12.24 32.35 -8.63
CA ARG A 328 -12.29 33.22 -7.44
C ARG A 328 -10.93 33.37 -6.76
N LEU A 329 -10.19 32.26 -6.62
CA LEU A 329 -8.85 32.26 -6.04
C LEU A 329 -7.85 33.03 -6.92
N ALA A 330 -7.96 32.93 -8.25
CA ALA A 330 -7.17 33.74 -9.18
C ALA A 330 -7.38 35.26 -8.97
N LYS A 331 -8.63 35.70 -8.79
CA LYS A 331 -8.96 37.12 -8.56
C LYS A 331 -8.47 37.63 -7.20
N GLN A 332 -8.53 36.80 -6.15
CA GLN A 332 -7.99 37.16 -4.84
C GLN A 332 -6.46 37.35 -4.88
N ARG A 333 -5.75 36.57 -5.69
CA ARG A 333 -4.30 36.72 -5.91
C ARG A 333 -3.93 38.03 -6.63
N THR A 334 -4.66 38.42 -7.68
CA THR A 334 -4.38 39.69 -8.39
C THR A 334 -4.59 40.90 -7.46
N ALA A 335 -5.57 40.81 -6.56
CA ALA A 335 -5.83 41.85 -5.56
C ALA A 335 -4.76 41.90 -4.45
N GLN A 336 -4.26 40.74 -3.97
CA GLN A 336 -3.23 40.67 -2.93
C GLN A 336 -1.82 41.02 -3.43
N GLY A 337 -1.48 40.71 -4.69
CA GLY A 337 -0.20 41.10 -5.30
C GLY A 337 -0.05 42.62 -5.51
N GLN A 338 -1.13 43.39 -5.42
CA GLN A 338 -1.12 44.86 -5.52
C GLN A 338 -1.15 45.58 -4.17
N THR A 339 -1.41 44.86 -3.07
CA THR A 339 -1.29 45.43 -1.71
C THR A 339 0.11 45.20 -1.16
N LYS A 340 0.92 46.27 -1.16
CA LYS A 340 2.19 46.37 -0.45
C LYS A 340 2.00 45.87 1.00
N PRO A 341 2.83 44.96 1.54
CA PRO A 341 2.59 44.38 2.85
C PRO A 341 2.76 45.46 3.93
N ALA A 342 1.67 45.74 4.64
CA ALA A 342 1.71 46.46 5.90
C ALA A 342 2.23 45.50 6.98
N THR A 343 3.24 45.95 7.70
CA THR A 343 3.87 45.27 8.82
C THR A 343 2.85 44.95 9.92
N SER A 344 2.77 43.67 10.31
CA SER A 344 2.64 43.16 11.69
C SER A 344 1.67 41.99 11.83
N GLY A 345 2.05 41.03 12.68
CA GLY A 345 1.17 40.01 13.25
C GLY A 345 1.56 38.58 12.89
N LEU A 346 2.33 37.94 13.77
CA LEU A 346 2.50 36.48 13.81
C LEU A 346 1.15 35.78 14.00
N PRO A 347 0.79 34.77 13.19
CA PRO A 347 -0.15 33.74 13.58
C PRO A 347 0.64 32.48 13.97
N THR A 348 0.69 32.20 15.27
CA THR A 348 0.94 30.85 15.78
C THR A 348 -0.31 30.00 15.57
N GLY A 349 -0.23 28.99 14.72
CA GLY A 349 -1.27 27.97 14.59
C GLY A 349 -1.22 27.24 13.26
N ILE A 350 -0.79 25.97 13.32
CA ILE A 350 -1.02 24.86 12.37
C ILE A 350 -1.01 25.28 10.88
N THR A 351 0.10 24.96 10.20
CA THR A 351 0.28 25.12 8.75
C THR A 351 -0.67 24.19 7.98
N ASP A 352 -1.93 24.62 7.89
CA ASP A 352 -2.84 24.23 6.83
C ASP A 352 -2.27 24.84 5.54
N MET A 353 -1.70 24.00 4.67
CA MET A 353 -1.16 24.41 3.37
C MET A 353 -2.17 25.32 2.67
N ALA A 354 -1.86 26.61 2.50
CA ALA A 354 -2.85 27.55 1.99
C ALA A 354 -3.37 27.03 0.63
N PRO A 355 -4.68 26.74 0.50
CA PRO A 355 -5.26 26.02 -0.64
C PRO A 355 -5.00 26.70 -1.99
N VAL A 356 -4.59 27.97 -1.94
CA VAL A 356 -4.20 28.80 -3.06
C VAL A 356 -2.91 28.28 -3.74
N HIS A 357 -1.89 27.81 -3.00
CA HIS A 357 -0.59 27.37 -3.55
C HIS A 357 -0.64 25.99 -4.23
N ALA A 358 -1.35 25.03 -3.65
CA ALA A 358 -1.58 23.70 -4.24
C ALA A 358 -2.32 23.78 -5.59
N TRP A 359 -3.15 24.82 -5.74
CA TRP A 359 -4.01 25.02 -6.90
C TRP A 359 -3.26 25.51 -8.16
N SER A 360 -2.34 26.47 -8.04
CA SER A 360 -1.50 26.91 -9.19
C SER A 360 -0.60 25.79 -9.69
N VAL A 361 -0.06 24.97 -8.78
CA VAL A 361 0.82 23.84 -9.11
C VAL A 361 0.05 22.78 -9.90
N ALA A 362 -1.17 22.41 -9.48
CA ALA A 362 -1.99 21.41 -10.19
C ALA A 362 -2.38 21.85 -11.62
N ARG A 363 -2.74 23.12 -11.81
CA ARG A 363 -3.07 23.67 -13.14
C ARG A 363 -1.83 23.73 -14.04
N LEU A 364 -0.68 24.07 -13.45
CA LEU A 364 0.59 24.12 -14.16
C LEU A 364 1.08 22.73 -14.59
N VAL A 365 1.02 21.74 -13.69
CA VAL A 365 1.29 20.31 -13.97
C VAL A 365 0.42 19.79 -15.12
N ARG A 366 -0.85 20.22 -15.19
CA ARG A 366 -1.74 19.89 -16.31
C ARG A 366 -1.31 20.55 -17.63
N TRP A 367 -0.84 21.80 -17.60
CA TRP A 367 -0.42 22.51 -18.81
C TRP A 367 0.92 22.05 -19.37
N ILE A 368 1.82 21.60 -18.50
CA ILE A 368 3.12 21.03 -18.87
C ILE A 368 3.07 19.51 -19.03
N GLU A 369 1.88 18.90 -18.93
CA GLU A 369 1.65 17.46 -19.15
C GLU A 369 2.57 16.55 -18.30
N GLY A 370 2.92 16.95 -17.07
CA GLY A 370 3.84 16.20 -16.20
C GLY A 370 4.27 16.95 -14.93
N PRO A 371 5.08 16.31 -14.06
CA PRO A 371 5.72 16.99 -12.92
C PRO A 371 6.52 18.21 -13.39
N LEU A 372 6.57 19.28 -12.60
CA LEU A 372 7.35 20.50 -12.92
C LEU A 372 8.84 20.24 -13.14
N ALA A 373 9.33 19.12 -12.58
CA ALA A 373 10.69 18.65 -12.66
C ALA A 373 10.94 17.64 -13.81
N ASP A 374 9.93 17.23 -14.58
CA ASP A 374 10.09 16.25 -15.65
C ASP A 374 10.53 16.89 -16.98
N ARG A 375 11.35 16.17 -17.77
CA ARG A 375 11.97 16.62 -19.04
C ARG A 375 11.06 16.52 -20.25
N SER A 376 9.85 15.96 -20.10
CA SER A 376 9.01 15.55 -21.23
C SER A 376 8.53 16.72 -22.11
N THR A 377 8.54 17.96 -21.62
CA THR A 377 8.28 19.16 -22.43
C THR A 377 9.57 19.91 -22.75
N HIS A 378 10.11 19.73 -23.96
CA HIS A 378 11.20 20.58 -24.45
C HIS A 378 10.68 21.99 -24.75
N GLY A 379 11.29 22.99 -24.10
CA GLY A 379 11.08 24.41 -24.36
C GLY A 379 10.05 25.11 -23.49
N ARG A 380 10.07 26.45 -23.58
CA ARG A 380 9.15 27.34 -22.88
C ARG A 380 7.69 27.01 -23.24
N LEU A 381 6.81 26.91 -22.25
CA LEU A 381 5.38 26.65 -22.47
C LEU A 381 4.81 27.67 -23.46
N ASN A 382 4.09 27.23 -24.51
CA ASN A 382 3.48 28.18 -25.43
C ASN A 382 2.19 28.76 -24.81
N ARG A 383 2.28 29.99 -24.27
CA ARG A 383 1.20 30.69 -23.55
C ARG A 383 -0.05 30.79 -24.41
N SER A 384 0.11 31.17 -25.67
CA SER A 384 -0.99 31.33 -26.62
C SER A 384 -1.74 30.01 -26.86
N THR A 385 -1.02 28.90 -26.97
CA THR A 385 -1.61 27.56 -27.15
C THR A 385 -2.36 27.10 -25.90
N VAL A 386 -1.83 27.38 -24.70
CA VAL A 386 -2.49 27.03 -23.44
C VAL A 386 -3.78 27.83 -23.26
N VAL A 387 -3.72 29.13 -23.53
CA VAL A 387 -4.92 29.99 -23.51
C VAL A 387 -5.95 29.49 -24.54
N ALA A 388 -5.53 29.10 -25.74
CA ALA A 388 -6.42 28.55 -26.76
C ALA A 388 -7.06 27.23 -26.33
N ARG A 389 -6.27 26.28 -25.80
CA ARG A 389 -6.75 24.99 -25.28
C ARG A 389 -7.72 25.17 -24.11
N GLU A 390 -7.43 26.07 -23.18
CA GLU A 390 -8.32 26.35 -22.03
C GLU A 390 -9.61 27.05 -22.48
N LYS A 391 -9.56 27.92 -23.49
CA LYS A 391 -10.75 28.52 -24.12
C LYS A 391 -11.60 27.47 -24.81
N GLU A 392 -10.97 26.56 -25.56
CA GLU A 392 -11.67 25.44 -26.23
C GLU A 392 -12.30 24.49 -25.20
N ALA A 393 -11.56 24.12 -24.16
CA ALA A 393 -12.08 23.30 -23.06
C ALA A 393 -13.24 24.00 -22.32
N SER A 394 -13.15 25.31 -22.08
CA SER A 394 -14.23 26.09 -21.46
C SER A 394 -15.45 26.19 -22.37
N ALA A 395 -15.25 26.33 -23.69
CA ALA A 395 -16.33 26.34 -24.68
C ALA A 395 -17.00 24.96 -24.79
N GLN A 396 -16.21 23.88 -24.71
CA GLN A 396 -16.71 22.51 -24.68
C GLN A 396 -17.49 22.23 -23.39
N ASP A 397 -16.97 22.61 -22.22
CA ASP A 397 -17.69 22.52 -20.93
C ASP A 397 -18.99 23.35 -20.97
N ALA A 398 -19.01 24.52 -21.61
CA ALA A 398 -20.22 25.32 -21.79
C ALA A 398 -21.26 24.62 -22.69
N ARG A 399 -20.82 23.95 -23.77
CA ARG A 399 -21.69 23.13 -24.63
C ARG A 399 -22.24 21.92 -23.88
N GLU A 400 -21.39 21.21 -23.13
CA GLU A 400 -21.78 20.06 -22.29
C GLU A 400 -22.80 20.48 -21.22
N ARG A 401 -22.63 21.64 -20.58
CA ARG A 401 -23.60 22.20 -19.62
C ARG A 401 -24.95 22.51 -20.26
N LEU A 402 -24.96 23.11 -21.45
CA LEU A 402 -26.19 23.37 -22.19
C LEU A 402 -26.91 22.08 -22.59
N GLN A 403 -26.16 21.06 -23.03
CA GLN A 403 -26.70 19.74 -23.34
C GLN A 403 -27.23 19.01 -22.10
N ALA A 404 -26.63 19.24 -20.93
CA ALA A 404 -27.09 18.73 -19.64
C ALA A 404 -28.18 19.60 -18.98
N GLY A 405 -28.73 20.61 -19.67
CA GLY A 405 -29.81 21.46 -19.14
C GLY A 405 -29.39 22.40 -18.00
N MET A 406 -28.09 22.61 -17.77
CA MET A 406 -27.57 23.49 -16.73
C MET A 406 -27.48 24.94 -17.22
N ALA A 407 -27.74 25.90 -16.32
CA ALA A 407 -27.65 27.33 -16.64
C ALA A 407 -26.22 27.73 -17.07
N ALA A 408 -26.13 28.52 -18.13
CA ALA A 408 -24.87 29.04 -18.63
C ALA A 408 -24.24 29.99 -17.60
N ASP A 409 -23.02 29.68 -17.18
CA ASP A 409 -22.26 30.51 -16.25
C ASP A 409 -21.61 31.67 -17.02
N THR A 410 -22.20 32.85 -16.94
CA THR A 410 -21.73 34.06 -17.64
C THR A 410 -20.49 34.68 -16.99
N SER A 411 -19.97 34.08 -15.91
CA SER A 411 -18.97 34.71 -15.04
C SER A 411 -17.53 34.18 -15.19
N THR A 412 -17.28 33.23 -16.12
CA THR A 412 -15.95 32.67 -16.32
C THR A 412 -14.98 33.75 -16.81
N PRO A 413 -13.99 34.18 -16.01
CA PRO A 413 -13.03 35.18 -16.45
C PRO A 413 -12.19 34.64 -17.60
N THR A 414 -11.99 35.45 -18.63
CA THR A 414 -11.19 35.08 -19.80
C THR A 414 -9.73 34.92 -19.39
N LEU A 415 -9.21 33.69 -19.44
CA LEU A 415 -7.79 33.41 -19.18
C LEU A 415 -6.92 34.18 -20.20
N THR A 416 -5.94 34.93 -19.71
CA THR A 416 -4.96 35.67 -20.52
C THR A 416 -3.58 35.00 -20.47
N GLU A 417 -2.68 35.38 -21.37
CA GLU A 417 -1.29 34.89 -21.33
C GLU A 417 -0.56 35.34 -20.06
N GLY A 418 -0.88 36.53 -19.54
CA GLY A 418 -0.34 37.03 -18.28
C GLY A 418 -0.77 36.18 -17.07
N ASP A 419 -1.99 35.63 -17.09
CA ASP A 419 -2.43 34.68 -16.05
C ASP A 419 -1.66 33.36 -16.10
N VAL A 420 -1.29 32.92 -17.31
CA VAL A 420 -0.46 31.72 -17.51
C VAL A 420 0.97 31.96 -17.00
N ASP A 421 1.55 33.13 -17.28
CA ASP A 421 2.88 33.50 -16.76
C ASP A 421 2.89 33.64 -15.23
N LEU A 422 1.87 34.27 -14.65
CA LEU A 422 1.73 34.37 -13.20
C LEU A 422 1.63 32.99 -12.56
N ALA A 423 0.76 32.12 -13.08
CA ALA A 423 0.61 30.76 -12.57
C ALA A 423 1.88 29.90 -12.75
N MET A 424 2.65 30.11 -13.83
CA MET A 424 3.94 29.48 -14.04
C MET A 424 4.95 29.91 -12.96
N ASN A 425 5.10 31.21 -12.76
CA ASN A 425 6.04 31.76 -11.78
C ASN A 425 5.66 31.35 -10.35
N ASP A 426 4.36 31.38 -10.01
CA ASP A 426 3.85 30.92 -8.72
C ASP A 426 4.14 29.42 -8.51
N GLY A 427 3.94 28.60 -9.54
CA GLY A 427 4.19 27.15 -9.45
C GLY A 427 5.67 26.81 -9.31
N LEU A 428 6.54 27.50 -10.06
CA LEU A 428 8.00 27.35 -9.95
C LEU A 428 8.49 27.80 -8.57
N GLY A 429 8.05 28.97 -8.10
CA GLY A 429 8.41 29.50 -6.78
C GLY A 429 7.92 28.61 -5.64
N ALA A 430 6.67 28.13 -5.69
CA ALA A 430 6.12 27.23 -4.68
C ALA A 430 6.84 25.86 -4.65
N THR A 431 7.21 25.32 -5.81
CA THR A 431 7.97 24.06 -5.89
C THR A 431 9.39 24.25 -5.36
N ALA A 432 10.02 25.39 -5.65
CA ALA A 432 11.32 25.74 -5.11
C ALA A 432 11.29 25.87 -3.58
N GLN A 433 10.26 26.54 -3.04
CA GLN A 433 10.04 26.66 -1.59
C GLN A 433 9.84 25.28 -0.95
N PHE A 434 9.02 24.42 -1.55
CA PHE A 434 8.82 23.05 -1.06
C PHE A 434 10.14 22.27 -0.98
N PHE A 435 10.96 22.28 -2.04
CA PHE A 435 12.26 21.60 -2.02
C PHE A 435 13.25 22.25 -1.06
N HIS A 436 13.23 23.57 -0.92
CA HIS A 436 14.04 24.28 0.06
C HIS A 436 13.71 23.83 1.48
N ASP A 437 12.42 23.79 1.84
CA ASP A 437 11.94 23.38 3.15
C ASP A 437 12.24 21.90 3.43
N ASP A 438 12.02 21.03 2.44
CA ASP A 438 12.33 19.60 2.54
C ASP A 438 13.82 19.36 2.79
N ILE A 439 14.72 20.09 2.11
CA ILE A 439 16.17 20.03 2.39
C ILE A 439 16.46 20.55 3.81
N HIS A 440 15.84 21.65 4.23
CA HIS A 440 16.04 22.24 5.55
C HIS A 440 15.59 21.28 6.68
N GLU A 441 14.49 20.56 6.49
CA GLU A 441 13.98 19.56 7.43
C GLU A 441 14.81 18.27 7.45
N MET A 442 15.24 17.78 6.28
CA MET A 442 16.02 16.54 6.17
C MET A 442 17.48 16.69 6.60
N ALA A 443 18.08 17.87 6.43
CA ALA A 443 19.49 18.11 6.76
C ALA A 443 19.87 17.76 8.22
N PRO A 444 19.15 18.21 9.26
CA PRO A 444 19.45 17.83 10.63
C PRO A 444 19.27 16.32 10.87
N LEU A 445 18.25 15.70 10.27
CA LEU A 445 17.98 14.27 10.37
C LEU A 445 19.11 13.43 9.72
N ALA A 446 19.51 13.80 8.49
CA ALA A 446 20.61 13.18 7.77
C ALA A 446 21.93 13.26 8.57
N LYS A 447 22.20 14.41 9.17
CA LYS A 447 23.37 14.61 10.03
C LYS A 447 23.32 13.75 11.30
N ALA A 448 22.16 13.70 11.96
CA ALA A 448 21.97 12.93 13.19
C ALA A 448 22.10 11.42 12.95
N LEU A 449 21.61 10.93 11.81
CA LEU A 449 21.68 9.51 11.44
C LEU A 449 23.00 9.10 10.77
N GLY A 450 23.88 10.05 10.45
CA GLY A 450 25.12 9.78 9.73
C GLY A 450 24.91 9.33 8.29
N ALA A 451 23.89 9.87 7.60
CA ALA A 451 23.73 9.68 6.16
C ALA A 451 24.98 10.18 5.40
N ALA A 452 25.24 9.61 4.22
CA ALA A 452 26.47 9.87 3.46
C ALA A 452 26.71 11.38 3.28
N PRO A 453 27.82 11.95 3.80
CA PRO A 453 28.07 13.40 3.82
C PRO A 453 28.00 14.03 2.43
N ALA A 454 28.50 13.33 1.41
CA ALA A 454 28.47 13.77 0.02
C ALA A 454 27.04 13.98 -0.53
N LEU A 455 26.05 13.18 -0.08
CA LEU A 455 24.65 13.36 -0.49
C LEU A 455 24.02 14.58 0.17
N LEU A 456 24.36 14.81 1.44
CA LEU A 456 23.90 15.98 2.19
C LEU A 456 24.50 17.26 1.62
N GLU A 457 25.81 17.31 1.37
CA GLU A 457 26.49 18.46 0.76
C GLU A 457 25.87 18.82 -0.60
N ARG A 458 25.64 17.83 -1.46
CA ARG A 458 24.96 18.02 -2.76
C ARG A 458 23.56 18.63 -2.63
N CYS A 459 22.83 18.35 -1.55
CA CYS A 459 21.51 18.98 -1.32
C CYS A 459 21.65 20.39 -0.74
N LEU A 460 22.61 20.63 0.16
CA LEU A 460 22.85 21.95 0.75
C LEU A 460 23.28 22.98 -0.32
N GLU A 461 24.01 22.57 -1.35
CA GLU A 461 24.35 23.40 -2.52
C GLU A 461 23.12 23.99 -3.23
N LEU A 462 21.95 23.34 -3.13
CA LEU A 462 20.72 23.78 -3.78
C LEU A 462 19.95 24.84 -2.99
N GLN A 463 20.26 25.06 -1.72
CA GLN A 463 19.47 25.96 -0.88
C GLN A 463 19.47 27.40 -1.42
N ALA A 464 20.65 27.93 -1.75
CA ALA A 464 20.77 29.28 -2.30
C ALA A 464 20.03 29.48 -3.64
N PRO A 465 20.22 28.61 -4.68
CA PRO A 465 19.49 28.78 -5.94
C PRO A 465 17.98 28.53 -5.80
N LEU A 466 17.53 27.61 -4.94
CA LEU A 466 16.10 27.39 -4.67
C LEU A 466 15.46 28.58 -3.95
N GLN A 467 16.15 29.17 -2.95
CA GLN A 467 15.67 30.37 -2.27
C GLN A 467 15.56 31.55 -3.24
N GLN A 468 16.54 31.74 -4.12
CA GLN A 468 16.47 32.80 -5.14
C GLN A 468 15.29 32.60 -6.11
N LEU A 469 15.02 31.36 -6.52
CA LEU A 469 13.87 31.02 -7.36
C LEU A 469 12.55 31.24 -6.63
N CYS A 470 12.48 30.98 -5.32
CA CYS A 470 11.33 31.29 -4.49
C CYS A 470 11.09 32.81 -4.35
N ASP A 471 12.14 33.57 -4.04
CA ASP A 471 12.02 35.01 -3.79
C ASP A 471 11.65 35.80 -5.04
N LYS A 472 12.14 35.37 -6.21
CA LYS A 472 12.02 36.10 -7.49
C LYS A 472 11.80 35.15 -8.68
N PRO A 473 10.69 34.40 -8.73
CA PRO A 473 10.48 33.40 -9.78
C PRO A 473 10.47 34.00 -11.19
N ALA A 474 9.93 35.21 -11.35
CA ALA A 474 9.89 35.91 -12.63
C ALA A 474 11.26 36.41 -13.14
N ALA A 475 12.29 36.42 -12.29
CA ALA A 475 13.65 36.81 -12.68
C ALA A 475 14.45 35.65 -13.29
N PHE A 476 13.94 34.42 -13.16
CA PHE A 476 14.58 33.23 -13.70
C PHE A 476 14.01 32.87 -15.08
N ASP A 477 14.87 32.30 -15.91
CA ASP A 477 14.44 31.65 -17.13
C ASP A 477 13.68 30.35 -16.77
N GLU A 478 12.56 30.08 -17.45
CA GLU A 478 11.68 28.93 -17.17
C GLU A 478 12.42 27.59 -17.34
N GLU A 479 13.23 27.45 -18.40
CA GLU A 479 13.96 26.22 -18.69
C GLU A 479 15.05 25.98 -17.65
N LYS A 480 15.76 27.04 -17.26
CA LYS A 480 16.73 26.97 -16.15
C LYS A 480 16.06 26.63 -14.82
N SER A 481 14.88 27.20 -14.56
CA SER A 481 14.12 26.94 -13.33
C SER A 481 13.70 25.47 -13.26
N ARG A 482 13.16 24.90 -14.35
CA ARG A 482 12.79 23.47 -14.40
C ARG A 482 14.01 22.56 -14.28
N ALA A 483 15.12 22.88 -14.93
CA ALA A 483 16.35 22.11 -14.79
C ALA A 483 16.87 22.11 -13.34
N LEU A 484 16.79 23.25 -12.65
CA LEU A 484 17.14 23.36 -11.22
C LEU A 484 16.20 22.51 -10.35
N LEU A 485 14.88 22.60 -10.57
CA LEU A 485 13.90 21.81 -9.81
C LEU A 485 14.06 20.30 -10.06
N GLN A 486 14.43 19.89 -11.27
CA GLN A 486 14.73 18.50 -11.60
C GLN A 486 15.97 17.98 -10.87
N ASP A 487 17.05 18.76 -10.89
CA ASP A 487 18.27 18.43 -10.15
C ASP A 487 17.96 18.34 -8.64
N ALA A 488 17.13 19.26 -8.13
CA ALA A 488 16.67 19.23 -6.75
C ALA A 488 15.89 17.97 -6.39
N GLU A 489 14.90 17.59 -7.18
CA GLU A 489 14.12 16.37 -6.96
C GLU A 489 15.02 15.11 -6.94
N GLY A 490 15.94 15.01 -7.90
CA GLY A 490 16.89 13.89 -7.99
C GLY A 490 17.81 13.79 -6.77
N ARG A 491 18.42 14.91 -6.36
CA ARG A 491 19.31 14.95 -5.18
C ARG A 491 18.55 14.69 -3.88
N ILE A 492 17.35 15.25 -3.72
CA ILE A 492 16.46 15.00 -2.57
C ILE A 492 16.09 13.52 -2.49
N ALA A 493 15.72 12.88 -3.61
CA ALA A 493 15.38 11.46 -3.64
C ALA A 493 16.58 10.58 -3.24
N GLU A 494 17.79 10.90 -3.71
CA GLU A 494 19.02 10.23 -3.30
C GLU A 494 19.29 10.41 -1.80
N LEU A 495 19.12 11.62 -1.25
CA LEU A 495 19.28 11.89 0.17
C LEU A 495 18.27 11.11 1.02
N ARG A 496 16.99 11.08 0.64
CA ARG A 496 15.94 10.29 1.32
C ARG A 496 16.28 8.81 1.36
N LYS A 497 16.78 8.26 0.24
CA LYS A 497 17.26 6.87 0.19
C LYS A 497 18.46 6.66 1.14
N GLY A 498 19.38 7.62 1.18
CA GLY A 498 20.52 7.62 2.10
C GLY A 498 20.11 7.66 3.57
N ILE A 499 19.16 8.54 3.94
CA ILE A 499 18.58 8.64 5.28
C ILE A 499 17.94 7.31 5.68
N LYS A 500 17.08 6.74 4.82
CA LYS A 500 16.42 5.46 5.11
C LYS A 500 17.43 4.31 5.31
N ALA A 501 18.51 4.29 4.51
CA ALA A 501 19.57 3.30 4.70
C ALA A 501 20.35 3.51 6.01
N ALA A 502 20.62 4.77 6.38
CA ALA A 502 21.28 5.12 7.64
C ALA A 502 20.41 4.82 8.87
N GLU A 503 19.09 5.06 8.78
CA GLU A 503 18.11 4.71 9.80
C GLU A 503 18.05 3.20 10.01
N ALA A 504 17.90 2.42 8.92
CA ALA A 504 17.91 0.96 8.99
C ALA A 504 19.22 0.43 9.61
N SER A 505 20.36 1.03 9.26
CA SER A 505 21.67 0.68 9.84
C SER A 505 21.74 1.00 11.34
N THR A 506 21.22 2.16 11.75
CA THR A 506 21.17 2.59 13.16
C THR A 506 20.26 1.69 13.99
N GLN A 507 19.09 1.34 13.46
CA GLN A 507 18.15 0.41 14.10
C GLN A 507 18.77 -0.99 14.22
N LEU A 508 19.46 -1.46 13.18
CA LEU A 508 20.17 -2.74 13.19
C LEU A 508 21.29 -2.75 14.26
N ALA A 509 22.08 -1.68 14.34
CA ALA A 509 23.12 -1.53 15.35
C ALA A 509 22.52 -1.55 16.77
N ARG A 510 21.44 -0.79 17.02
CA ARG A 510 20.74 -0.77 18.31
C ARG A 510 20.18 -2.15 18.68
N ARG A 511 19.57 -2.85 17.72
CA ARG A 511 19.06 -4.22 17.90
C ARG A 511 20.19 -5.17 18.25
N PHE A 512 21.30 -5.12 17.51
CA PHE A 512 22.47 -5.94 17.78
C PHE A 512 23.05 -5.67 19.18
N SER A 513 23.24 -4.40 19.57
CA SER A 513 23.70 -4.04 20.93
C SER A 513 22.81 -4.62 22.02
N THR A 514 21.50 -4.53 21.84
CA THR A 514 20.52 -5.04 22.80
C THR A 514 20.62 -6.57 22.91
N GLN A 515 20.66 -7.26 21.77
CA GLN A 515 20.75 -8.72 21.73
C GLN A 515 22.11 -9.24 22.24
N LEU A 516 23.19 -8.52 21.96
CA LEU A 516 24.53 -8.83 22.50
C LEU A 516 24.53 -8.72 24.02
N ALA A 517 23.96 -7.65 24.59
CA ALA A 517 23.87 -7.48 26.04
C ALA A 517 23.01 -8.59 26.69
N MET A 518 21.89 -8.97 26.06
CA MET A 518 21.06 -10.09 26.52
C MET A 518 21.81 -11.42 26.47
N ALA A 519 22.50 -11.71 25.36
CA ALA A 519 23.29 -12.93 25.20
C ALA A 519 24.42 -13.01 26.23
N LEU A 520 25.16 -11.91 26.45
CA LEU A 520 26.22 -11.84 27.46
C LEU A 520 25.69 -12.05 28.88
N LYS A 521 24.48 -11.57 29.19
CA LYS A 521 23.86 -11.76 30.51
C LYS A 521 23.39 -13.20 30.73
N ALA A 522 22.94 -13.88 29.67
CA ALA A 522 22.47 -15.26 29.73
C ALA A 522 23.62 -16.28 29.72
N GLU A 523 24.75 -15.93 29.10
CA GLU A 523 25.87 -16.84 28.89
C GLU A 523 26.77 -16.96 30.13
N ALA A 524 26.96 -18.19 30.60
CA ALA A 524 27.94 -18.48 31.65
C ALA A 524 29.38 -18.37 31.09
N LEU A 525 30.14 -17.39 31.60
CA LEU A 525 31.54 -17.16 31.23
C LEU A 525 32.46 -18.13 31.98
N VAL A 526 33.01 -19.11 31.26
CA VAL A 526 33.86 -20.18 31.81
C VAL A 526 35.24 -20.07 31.17
N LEU A 527 36.30 -20.05 31.99
CA LEU A 527 37.67 -19.92 31.47
C LEU A 527 38.00 -21.06 30.50
N GLY A 528 38.45 -20.72 29.29
CA GLY A 528 38.80 -21.67 28.23
C GLY A 528 37.63 -22.13 27.36
N LYS A 529 36.40 -21.66 27.60
CA LYS A 529 35.21 -22.06 26.85
C LYS A 529 35.22 -21.51 25.42
N ARG A 530 35.09 -22.42 24.45
CA ARG A 530 35.14 -22.13 23.00
C ARG A 530 33.79 -22.21 22.28
N HIS A 531 32.70 -22.31 23.03
CA HIS A 531 31.34 -22.37 22.53
C HIS A 531 30.43 -21.56 23.44
N GLY A 532 29.23 -21.24 22.99
CA GLY A 532 28.26 -20.50 23.79
C GLY A 532 26.94 -20.30 23.06
N GLY A 533 26.15 -19.35 23.55
CA GLY A 533 24.84 -19.01 23.03
C GLY A 533 24.87 -18.27 21.69
N VAL A 534 23.69 -17.79 21.32
CA VAL A 534 23.45 -17.11 20.04
C VAL A 534 23.03 -15.67 20.33
N ILE A 535 23.61 -14.72 19.59
CA ILE A 535 23.11 -13.34 19.56
C ILE A 535 21.91 -13.37 18.60
N ALA A 536 20.69 -13.25 19.13
CA ALA A 536 19.45 -13.37 18.35
C ALA A 536 19.17 -12.14 17.44
N CYS A 537 20.18 -11.75 16.66
CA CYS A 537 20.14 -10.73 15.65
C CYS A 537 20.85 -11.28 14.40
N PRO A 538 20.10 -11.89 13.45
CA PRO A 538 20.69 -12.36 12.20
C PRO A 538 21.35 -11.21 11.44
N LEU A 539 22.57 -11.45 10.95
CA LEU A 539 23.38 -10.49 10.18
C LEU A 539 23.99 -11.16 8.95
N ARG A 540 24.42 -10.36 7.98
CA ARG A 540 25.18 -10.84 6.81
C ARG A 540 26.68 -10.86 7.14
N PRO A 541 27.50 -11.68 6.45
CA PRO A 541 28.95 -11.66 6.63
C PRO A 541 29.57 -10.27 6.40
N THR A 542 29.01 -9.46 5.49
CA THR A 542 29.46 -8.09 5.23
C THR A 542 29.25 -7.13 6.40
N ASP A 543 28.30 -7.43 7.29
CA ASP A 543 27.99 -6.61 8.46
C ASP A 543 29.05 -6.79 9.58
N TRP A 544 29.96 -7.77 9.44
CA TRP A 544 31.06 -8.00 10.39
C TRP A 544 31.92 -6.76 10.62
N ALA A 545 32.23 -6.00 9.56
CA ALA A 545 33.21 -4.90 9.65
C ALA A 545 32.77 -3.81 10.63
N TRP A 546 31.48 -3.41 10.61
CA TRP A 546 30.98 -2.39 11.53
C TRP A 546 30.84 -2.95 12.95
N VAL A 547 30.46 -4.24 13.10
CA VAL A 547 30.42 -4.89 14.42
C VAL A 547 31.81 -4.95 15.04
N ALA A 548 32.83 -5.29 14.26
CA ALA A 548 34.22 -5.27 14.71
C ALA A 548 34.65 -3.86 15.10
N GLN A 549 34.36 -2.85 14.27
CA GLN A 549 34.68 -1.44 14.59
C GLN A 549 34.04 -0.97 15.91
N MET A 550 32.80 -1.37 16.18
CA MET A 550 32.08 -0.96 17.39
C MET A 550 32.47 -1.79 18.63
N PHE A 551 32.61 -3.11 18.50
CA PHE A 551 32.66 -4.02 19.64
C PHE A 551 33.98 -4.80 19.81
N HIS A 552 34.88 -4.80 18.84
CA HIS A 552 36.18 -5.48 19.00
C HIS A 552 37.03 -4.75 20.05
N ARG A 553 37.64 -5.52 20.98
CA ARG A 553 38.48 -5.04 22.09
C ARG A 553 37.78 -4.06 23.02
N ARG A 554 36.49 -4.30 23.29
CA ARG A 554 35.73 -3.53 24.26
C ARG A 554 35.63 -4.23 25.60
N TRP A 555 36.04 -3.55 26.67
CA TRP A 555 35.96 -4.03 28.05
C TRP A 555 34.51 -4.29 28.47
N LEU A 556 34.28 -5.30 29.31
CA LEU A 556 32.99 -5.59 29.94
C LEU A 556 33.07 -5.33 31.46
N PRO A 557 32.86 -4.07 31.92
CA PRO A 557 33.03 -3.69 33.32
C PRO A 557 32.07 -4.43 34.29
N GLN A 558 30.93 -4.89 33.79
CA GLN A 558 29.93 -5.63 34.55
C GLN A 558 30.36 -7.06 34.92
N VAL A 559 31.40 -7.60 34.29
CA VAL A 559 31.88 -8.95 34.55
C VAL A 559 32.97 -8.90 35.61
N THR A 560 32.66 -9.35 36.83
CA THR A 560 33.62 -9.36 37.96
C THR A 560 34.08 -10.77 38.35
N ARG A 561 33.51 -11.82 37.75
CA ARG A 561 33.78 -13.22 38.06
C ARG A 561 33.78 -14.08 36.80
N LEU A 562 34.58 -15.15 36.81
CA LEU A 562 34.58 -16.22 35.81
C LEU A 562 34.34 -17.57 36.50
N LEU A 563 33.74 -18.52 35.79
CA LEU A 563 33.66 -19.90 36.26
C LEU A 563 34.97 -20.64 35.93
N ILE A 564 35.60 -21.21 36.95
CA ILE A 564 36.79 -22.06 36.85
C ILE A 564 36.47 -23.35 37.62
N ASP A 565 36.52 -24.49 36.94
CA ASP A 565 36.11 -25.79 37.49
C ASP A 565 34.70 -25.78 38.12
N GLY A 566 33.78 -25.03 37.50
CA GLY A 566 32.41 -24.86 37.95
C GLY A 566 32.22 -23.90 39.14
N GLN A 567 33.29 -23.32 39.68
CA GLN A 567 33.24 -22.37 40.79
C GLN A 567 33.38 -20.92 40.29
N PRO A 568 32.57 -19.98 40.79
CA PRO A 568 32.69 -18.57 40.44
C PRO A 568 33.87 -17.92 41.17
N ILE A 569 34.95 -17.66 40.45
CA ILE A 569 36.17 -17.00 40.94
C ILE A 569 36.16 -15.54 40.53
N ALA A 570 36.43 -14.63 41.47
CA ALA A 570 36.58 -13.20 41.17
C ALA A 570 37.80 -12.95 40.29
N LEU A 571 37.65 -12.05 39.32
CA LEU A 571 38.77 -11.55 38.52
C LEU A 571 39.78 -10.86 39.45
N GLN A 572 41.06 -11.16 39.26
CA GLN A 572 42.13 -10.49 39.98
C GLN A 572 42.24 -9.02 39.55
N PRO A 573 42.86 -8.14 40.35
CA PRO A 573 43.01 -6.73 39.99
C PRO A 573 43.75 -6.51 38.65
N ASP A 574 44.63 -7.43 38.26
CA ASP A 574 45.36 -7.43 36.99
C ASP A 574 44.62 -8.16 35.86
N GLN A 575 43.36 -8.57 36.07
CA GLN A 575 42.54 -9.29 35.09
C GLN A 575 41.29 -8.50 34.71
N ALA A 576 40.91 -8.60 33.43
CA ALA A 576 39.69 -8.03 32.89
C ALA A 576 39.16 -8.95 31.78
N VAL A 577 37.95 -8.70 31.29
CA VAL A 577 37.43 -9.38 30.09
C VAL A 577 36.96 -8.38 29.05
N ALA A 578 37.18 -8.71 27.78
CA ALA A 578 36.76 -7.86 26.67
C ALA A 578 36.22 -8.68 25.52
N LEU A 579 35.43 -8.03 24.66
CA LEU A 579 34.88 -8.59 23.45
C LEU A 579 35.94 -8.74 22.37
N TYR A 580 35.86 -9.83 21.61
CA TYR A 580 36.69 -10.11 20.46
C TYR A 580 35.80 -10.58 19.30
N VAL A 581 35.73 -9.80 18.24
CA VAL A 581 34.92 -10.10 17.05
C VAL A 581 35.80 -10.80 16.00
N THR A 582 35.45 -12.01 15.58
CA THR A 582 36.10 -12.74 14.47
C THR A 582 35.30 -12.59 13.19
N GLY A 583 35.95 -12.58 12.02
CA GLY A 583 35.27 -12.43 10.71
C GLY A 583 34.69 -13.72 10.12
N SER A 584 34.82 -14.83 10.83
CA SER A 584 34.36 -16.14 10.40
C SER A 584 33.85 -16.94 11.58
N SER A 585 32.97 -17.90 11.30
CA SER A 585 32.48 -18.89 12.25
C SER A 585 32.74 -20.29 11.70
N GLN A 586 33.12 -21.22 12.57
CA GLN A 586 33.30 -22.64 12.23
C GLN A 586 31.98 -23.43 12.29
N SER A 587 30.91 -22.80 12.80
CA SER A 587 29.64 -23.47 13.13
C SER A 587 28.48 -23.07 12.20
N ASN A 588 28.78 -22.68 10.95
CA ASN A 588 27.80 -22.19 9.96
C ASN A 588 27.01 -20.94 10.42
N PHE A 589 27.64 -20.06 11.20
CA PHE A 589 27.11 -18.73 11.52
C PHE A 589 27.77 -17.65 10.64
N ALA A 590 27.22 -16.44 10.65
CA ALA A 590 27.77 -15.34 9.85
C ALA A 590 29.19 -15.00 10.31
N PHE A 591 29.35 -14.87 11.64
CA PHE A 591 30.61 -14.67 12.33
C PHE A 591 30.39 -14.85 13.85
N ASP A 592 31.46 -14.79 14.64
CA ASP A 592 31.40 -14.99 16.10
C ASP A 592 31.87 -13.73 16.87
N VAL A 593 31.32 -13.56 18.08
CA VAL A 593 31.76 -12.59 19.08
C VAL A 593 32.15 -13.36 20.34
N SER A 594 33.44 -13.45 20.61
CA SER A 594 33.97 -14.10 21.81
C SER A 594 34.23 -13.11 22.94
N VAL A 595 34.25 -13.61 24.17
CA VAL A 595 34.72 -12.88 25.35
C VAL A 595 36.09 -13.42 25.70
N HIS A 596 37.12 -12.60 25.76
CA HIS A 596 38.48 -13.02 26.07
C HIS A 596 38.94 -12.49 27.42
N LEU A 597 39.80 -13.26 28.09
CA LEU A 597 40.54 -12.80 29.27
C LEU A 597 41.68 -11.86 28.85
N TRP A 598 41.77 -10.73 29.53
CA TRP A 598 42.83 -9.74 29.38
C TRP A 598 43.63 -9.67 30.67
N GLN A 599 44.93 -9.42 30.53
CA GLN A 599 45.82 -9.25 31.68
C GLN A 599 46.59 -7.94 31.56
N ARG A 600 46.79 -7.31 32.71
CA ARG A 600 47.59 -6.09 32.85
C ARG A 600 49.08 -6.44 32.75
N ARG A 601 49.85 -5.61 32.06
CA ARG A 601 51.30 -5.74 31.96
C ARG A 601 51.95 -5.50 33.32
N ALA A 602 53.05 -6.20 33.57
CA ALA A 602 53.80 -6.05 34.81
C ALA A 602 54.31 -4.60 34.99
N GLY A 603 54.08 -4.03 36.19
CA GLY A 603 54.46 -2.67 36.53
C GLY A 603 53.43 -1.59 36.16
N CYS A 604 52.40 -1.90 35.38
CA CYS A 604 51.34 -0.94 35.04
C CYS A 604 50.22 -0.93 36.10
N THR A 605 49.64 0.25 36.36
CA THR A 605 48.59 0.45 37.38
C THR A 605 47.30 1.07 36.84
N SER A 606 47.24 1.37 35.55
CA SER A 606 46.07 1.96 34.89
C SER A 606 44.87 1.00 34.81
N PRO A 607 43.62 1.53 34.87
CA PRO A 607 42.42 0.71 34.73
C PRO A 607 42.30 0.11 33.31
N PRO A 608 41.41 -0.88 33.11
CA PRO A 608 41.14 -1.45 31.78
C PRO A 608 40.66 -0.42 30.76
N SER A 609 39.94 0.61 31.20
CA SER A 609 39.56 1.78 30.40
C SER A 609 39.41 3.01 31.30
N GLU A 610 39.57 4.20 30.71
CA GLU A 610 39.28 5.49 31.36
C GLU A 610 37.82 5.93 31.14
N LEU A 611 37.12 5.31 30.18
CA LEU A 611 35.73 5.63 29.85
C LEU A 611 34.75 4.76 30.65
N MET A 612 33.57 5.32 30.94
CA MET A 612 32.50 4.68 31.74
C MET A 612 31.32 4.17 30.90
N ASP A 613 31.53 3.91 29.61
CA ASP A 613 30.49 3.39 28.72
C ASP A 613 30.16 1.91 29.05
N ASN A 614 29.10 1.37 28.44
CA ASN A 614 28.71 -0.04 28.65
C ASN A 614 29.75 -1.05 28.11
N CYS A 615 30.47 -0.67 27.05
CA CYS A 615 31.51 -1.46 26.39
C CYS A 615 32.66 -0.53 25.96
N PRO A 616 33.44 0.05 26.88
CA PRO A 616 34.44 1.05 26.53
C PRO A 616 35.69 0.37 25.90
N PRO A 617 36.52 1.10 25.11
CA PRO A 617 37.77 0.56 24.56
C PRO A 617 38.70 0.06 25.66
N MET A 618 39.38 -1.07 25.43
CA MET A 618 40.50 -1.50 26.26
C MET A 618 41.71 -0.56 26.10
N ASN A 619 42.41 -0.30 27.21
CA ASN A 619 43.73 0.32 27.22
C ASN A 619 44.80 -0.71 26.79
N GLU A 620 45.01 -0.84 25.49
CA GLU A 620 45.98 -1.78 24.91
C GLU A 620 47.45 -1.47 25.22
N ALA A 621 47.76 -0.27 25.72
CA ALA A 621 49.12 0.08 26.12
C ALA A 621 49.53 -0.72 27.37
N ASP A 622 48.65 -0.78 28.37
CA ASP A 622 48.92 -1.40 29.66
C ASP A 622 48.27 -2.78 29.84
N TRP A 623 47.37 -3.17 28.95
CA TRP A 623 46.67 -4.45 28.97
C TRP A 623 46.85 -5.19 27.66
N PHE A 624 46.85 -6.51 27.71
CA PHE A 624 46.93 -7.35 26.52
C PHE A 624 45.91 -8.49 26.58
N ASP A 625 45.43 -8.88 25.39
CA ASP A 625 44.57 -10.04 25.22
C ASP A 625 45.40 -11.32 25.44
N THR A 626 44.96 -12.20 26.33
CA THR A 626 45.60 -13.51 26.54
C THR A 626 45.21 -14.53 25.46
N TYR A 627 44.23 -14.19 24.63
CA TYR A 627 43.56 -15.07 23.66
C TYR A 627 42.90 -16.30 24.30
N ILE A 628 42.68 -16.28 25.61
CA ILE A 628 41.95 -17.32 26.33
C ILE A 628 40.46 -16.95 26.26
N PRO A 629 39.63 -17.69 25.50
CA PRO A 629 38.20 -17.40 25.42
C PRO A 629 37.49 -17.84 26.69
N CYS A 630 36.50 -17.06 27.10
CA CYS A 630 35.62 -17.30 28.24
C CYS A 630 34.20 -17.66 27.79
N ALA A 631 33.84 -17.30 26.56
CA ALA A 631 32.65 -17.70 25.83
C ALA A 631 32.81 -17.35 24.35
N VAL A 632 32.04 -18.01 23.48
CA VAL A 632 31.92 -17.67 22.06
C VAL A 632 30.43 -17.55 21.75
N LEU A 633 30.00 -16.36 21.36
CA LEU A 633 28.61 -16.09 20.97
C LEU A 633 28.49 -16.07 19.46
N HIS A 634 27.49 -16.78 18.94
CA HIS A 634 27.31 -16.98 17.51
C HIS A 634 26.31 -15.99 16.92
N VAL A 635 26.61 -15.38 15.77
CA VAL A 635 25.70 -14.45 15.06
C VAL A 635 25.03 -15.16 13.88
N PRO A 636 23.70 -15.40 13.89
CA PRO A 636 23.01 -16.11 12.82
C PRO A 636 23.18 -15.46 11.46
N LEU A 637 23.23 -16.29 10.41
CA LEU A 637 23.11 -15.83 9.03
C LEU A 637 21.70 -15.26 8.81
N ALA A 638 21.62 -14.03 8.32
CA ALA A 638 20.37 -13.51 7.77
C ALA A 638 19.95 -14.34 6.54
N ALA A 639 18.67 -14.69 6.44
CA ALA A 639 18.12 -15.29 5.23
C ALA A 639 18.27 -14.29 4.08
N ASN A 640 18.85 -14.74 2.96
CA ASN A 640 19.01 -13.92 1.75
C ASN A 640 17.66 -13.50 1.15
#